data_AF-A0A6H5JVU2-F1
#
_entry.id   AF-A0A6H5JVU2-F1
#
_cell.length_a   1.000
_cell.length_b   1.000
_cell.length_c   1.000
_cell.angle_alpha   90.00
_cell.angle_beta   90.00
_cell.angle_gamma   90.00
#
_symmetry.space_group_name_H-M   'P 1'
#
loop_
_entity.id
_entity.type
_entity.pdbx_description
1 polymer ?
#
loop_
_entity_poly.entity_id
_entity_poly.type
_entity_poly.pdbx_seq_one_letter_code
_entity_poly.pdbx_strand_id
1 'polypeptide(L)'
;MRGAKSVTAVMALSQGSARAFRTAVVAGLSRRTSSAAAVVVNRAPASNAVPYSWAARPLSILRAGATPDNVEIEDGDQEESDESGEGDREAAVAAEKKAIAEGRAKAKALMDATDEFRAKQVAEGLPADTPLPPFFLRDLEANKAKEAEAEREKERQAVRSSNPYMQQDGLPKFETITPEAAKEAFDVLLEDLETGFAKFEEDLVDFTSGESWGKQRMRHDYAGVVERMERLRAPLEYAWGVMSHLTGVKNSDPLRDVHQELQPKVVTIFQKMGQSKEVYDALNFLQVPACRRLMTEAQIRVVDASVKQMELGGVGLEGEAKEEFNKIQLELADLSTKFSNNVLDATKAFSLTLTEKADVDGLPASALGLAAQSAKAAGEEGATPEEGPWRLTLDMPSYLPCMQHLKNREVREKVYRAFTTRASSVSVGEDGKSLDNEPHIARILELKKTMASLLGYGSYAEVSLASKMADSVEAVDDLTAMLREKSYPAAERELEELRAYAKEKGNDEELTLWDVAFWRVSERRKEELYAFSEEDLRPYFSLPEVLEGMFGLAGRLFGVSISPADGEAEVWNPDVRFFNIKDTASGEHVASFYLDAYSRPENKRGGAWMGVCIGASKALGRSPVAYLTCNGSPPVGDTPSLMTFREVETLFHEFGHGLQHMLTTMVDGDCAGINGVEWDAVELPSQFMENWCYHKPTVDQFAKHHETGETLPKELFDKLCAQRTYMAGSAMLRQLYFGQLDMELHHRYDPSGEESLHDAQRRVAKKFTVLPPLPEDRFLCGFGHIFAGGYAAGYYSYKYAEVMSADAFAAFEEAGLDDEEAVSRVGKRFKDTVLSLGGGRHPSKVFRDFRGRDPTPEALLKHSGLATAAVA
;
A
#
# COMPACT_ATOMS: atom_id res chain seq x y z
N MET A 1 56.55 20.32 -1.51
CA MET A 1 57.34 21.58 -1.39
C MET A 1 56.61 22.63 -2.23
N ARG A 2 56.45 23.92 -1.87
CA ARG A 2 56.64 24.71 -0.63
C ARG A 2 55.34 25.52 -0.43
N GLY A 3 54.98 26.04 0.74
CA GLY A 3 55.63 26.01 2.07
C GLY A 3 54.70 26.63 3.12
N ALA A 4 55.04 26.52 4.41
CA ALA A 4 54.14 26.85 5.52
C ALA A 4 54.63 28.02 6.39
N LYS A 5 53.69 28.68 7.08
CA LYS A 5 53.86 29.47 8.32
C LYS A 5 52.52 29.46 9.09
N SER A 6 52.45 29.50 10.43
CA SER A 6 53.41 29.13 11.48
C SER A 6 52.74 29.16 12.88
N VAL A 7 52.82 28.07 13.66
CA VAL A 7 52.93 27.99 15.15
C VAL A 7 51.95 28.82 16.05
N THR A 8 51.03 28.22 16.84
CA THR A 8 51.10 27.84 18.31
C THR A 8 51.41 29.02 19.27
N ALA A 9 50.90 29.22 20.52
CA ALA A 9 50.29 28.39 21.59
C ALA A 9 49.48 29.31 22.59
N VAL A 10 48.88 28.97 23.77
CA VAL A 10 48.64 27.74 24.59
C VAL A 10 47.46 27.98 25.61
N MET A 11 47.14 27.03 26.50
CA MET A 11 46.12 27.13 27.60
C MET A 11 46.46 28.10 28.76
N ALA A 12 45.46 28.62 29.50
CA ALA A 12 45.12 28.21 30.90
C ALA A 12 44.29 29.24 31.75
N LEU A 13 43.31 28.72 32.54
CA LEU A 13 42.64 29.32 33.74
C LEU A 13 41.79 30.60 33.52
N SER A 14 40.69 30.89 34.25
CA SER A 14 40.29 30.55 35.63
C SER A 14 38.77 30.28 35.85
N GLN A 15 38.32 30.14 37.10
CA GLN A 15 36.95 29.76 37.52
C GLN A 15 36.10 30.96 38.03
N GLY A 16 34.77 30.80 38.19
CA GLY A 16 34.02 31.61 39.19
C GLY A 16 32.50 31.77 39.11
N SER A 17 31.71 30.80 39.62
CA SER A 17 30.29 30.94 40.07
C SER A 17 29.21 31.31 39.02
N ALA A 18 27.88 31.12 39.25
CA ALA A 18 27.15 30.63 40.43
C ALA A 18 25.99 29.67 40.03
N ARG A 19 25.28 29.07 41.02
CA ARG A 19 24.33 27.95 40.83
C ARG A 19 23.16 27.96 41.85
N ALA A 20 21.91 27.91 41.37
CA ALA A 20 20.68 27.52 42.09
C ALA A 20 19.57 27.26 41.03
N PHE A 21 18.47 26.51 41.24
CA PHE A 21 17.68 26.27 42.45
C PHE A 21 17.02 24.87 42.50
N ARG A 22 17.10 24.20 43.68
CA ARG A 22 16.32 23.04 44.22
C ARG A 22 17.14 22.53 45.44
N THR A 23 16.64 22.19 46.64
CA THR A 23 15.29 22.14 47.26
C THR A 23 15.51 22.12 48.80
N ALA A 24 14.59 22.64 49.66
CA ALA A 24 14.49 22.22 51.09
C ALA A 24 13.23 22.72 51.83
N VAL A 25 12.56 21.81 52.57
CA VAL A 25 11.79 22.02 53.83
C VAL A 25 12.01 20.77 54.71
N VAL A 26 11.96 20.88 56.06
CA VAL A 26 12.52 19.95 57.08
C VAL A 26 11.56 19.88 58.30
N ALA A 27 11.38 18.83 59.13
CA ALA A 27 12.14 17.60 59.49
C ALA A 27 11.19 16.37 59.67
N GLY A 28 11.54 15.20 60.25
CA GLY A 28 12.79 14.69 60.86
C GLY A 28 12.58 13.42 61.75
N LEU A 29 13.64 12.99 62.46
CA LEU A 29 13.74 11.78 63.36
C LEU A 29 13.74 10.41 62.62
N SER A 30 14.47 9.35 63.03
CA SER A 30 15.51 9.17 64.06
C SER A 30 16.57 8.10 63.64
N ARG A 31 17.63 7.89 64.44
CA ARG A 31 18.78 7.01 64.15
C ARG A 31 18.59 5.57 64.68
N ARG A 32 19.18 4.54 64.03
CA ARG A 32 20.29 3.69 64.59
C ARG A 32 20.74 2.45 63.75
N THR A 33 22.03 2.46 63.37
CA THR A 33 23.05 1.37 63.46
C THR A 33 22.91 -0.04 62.83
N SER A 34 24.00 -0.44 62.12
CA SER A 34 24.69 -1.76 62.06
C SER A 34 24.00 -2.95 61.33
N SER A 35 24.71 -3.90 60.68
CA SER A 35 26.18 -4.19 60.56
C SER A 35 26.61 -4.86 59.23
N ALA A 36 27.93 -4.82 58.92
CA ALA A 36 28.86 -5.82 58.33
C ALA A 36 28.33 -7.13 57.67
N ALA A 37 29.02 -7.83 56.74
CA ALA A 37 30.28 -7.70 55.96
C ALA A 37 30.24 -8.78 54.82
N ALA A 38 30.74 -8.64 53.58
CA ALA A 38 32.11 -8.44 53.05
C ALA A 38 33.05 -9.69 53.05
N VAL A 39 33.92 -9.80 52.02
CA VAL A 39 34.85 -10.92 51.64
C VAL A 39 34.16 -12.12 50.92
N VAL A 40 34.39 -12.55 49.66
CA VAL A 40 35.40 -12.36 48.55
C VAL A 40 36.47 -13.47 48.42
N VAL A 41 36.86 -13.82 47.16
CA VAL A 41 38.09 -14.56 46.69
C VAL A 41 37.96 -16.03 46.15
N ASN A 42 37.75 -16.15 44.81
CA ASN A 42 38.48 -17.00 43.80
C ASN A 42 38.30 -18.53 43.54
N ARG A 43 38.50 -18.84 42.23
CA ARG A 43 39.04 -20.05 41.55
C ARG A 43 38.17 -21.30 41.25
N ALA A 44 38.57 -21.98 40.17
CA ALA A 44 38.00 -23.16 39.49
C ALA A 44 39.17 -24.11 39.07
N PRO A 45 39.05 -25.18 38.23
CA PRO A 45 37.87 -25.82 37.59
C PRO A 45 37.84 -27.39 37.60
N ALA A 46 36.89 -27.98 36.85
CA ALA A 46 36.95 -29.26 36.09
C ALA A 46 36.58 -30.66 36.70
N SER A 47 35.56 -31.27 36.07
CA SER A 47 35.45 -32.67 35.58
C SER A 47 34.92 -33.86 36.43
N ASN A 48 34.13 -34.71 35.71
CA ASN A 48 33.89 -36.17 35.82
C ASN A 48 32.72 -36.83 36.63
N ALA A 49 31.91 -37.59 35.86
CA ALA A 49 31.08 -38.79 36.14
C ALA A 49 29.81 -38.70 37.06
N VAL A 50 28.55 -39.09 36.70
CA VAL A 50 27.92 -40.15 35.83
C VAL A 50 27.76 -41.51 36.57
N PRO A 51 26.63 -42.28 36.49
CA PRO A 51 25.21 -41.99 36.17
C PRO A 51 24.18 -42.70 37.14
N TYR A 52 22.89 -42.74 36.78
CA TYR A 52 22.07 -43.97 36.88
C TYR A 52 21.11 -44.10 35.67
N SER A 53 20.80 -45.33 35.24
CA SER A 53 19.91 -45.68 34.09
C SER A 53 18.45 -45.90 34.55
N TRP A 54 17.43 -46.29 33.77
CA TRP A 54 17.23 -47.25 32.65
C TRP A 54 16.25 -46.64 31.59
N ALA A 55 16.25 -46.91 30.27
CA ALA A 55 16.45 -48.12 29.41
C ALA A 55 15.24 -49.11 29.46
N ALA A 56 14.74 -49.75 28.38
CA ALA A 56 15.09 -49.84 26.94
C ALA A 56 13.81 -50.26 26.13
N ARG A 57 13.56 -49.93 24.83
CA ARG A 57 14.11 -50.40 23.52
C ARG A 57 13.80 -51.88 23.13
N PRO A 58 13.88 -52.34 21.85
CA PRO A 58 13.60 -51.68 20.54
C PRO A 58 13.16 -52.58 19.31
N LEU A 59 12.86 -51.96 18.14
CA LEU A 59 13.29 -52.27 16.74
C LEU A 59 12.90 -53.55 15.92
N SER A 60 12.72 -53.32 14.59
CA SER A 60 13.10 -54.16 13.41
C SER A 60 12.10 -55.25 12.90
N ILE A 61 12.02 -55.69 11.60
CA ILE A 61 12.68 -55.29 10.33
C ILE A 61 11.97 -55.85 9.02
N LEU A 62 12.15 -55.17 7.87
CA LEU A 62 12.07 -55.58 6.42
C LEU A 62 10.83 -56.24 5.70
N ARG A 63 10.41 -55.56 4.61
CA ARG A 63 10.11 -56.00 3.20
C ARG A 63 9.00 -57.01 2.80
N ALA A 64 8.03 -56.47 2.04
CA ALA A 64 7.65 -56.80 0.64
C ALA A 64 6.77 -58.02 0.28
N GLY A 65 5.77 -57.80 -0.59
CA GLY A 65 5.34 -58.78 -1.63
C GLY A 65 3.84 -58.95 -1.94
N ALA A 66 3.37 -58.32 -3.03
CA ALA A 66 2.26 -58.73 -3.93
C ALA A 66 0.80 -58.90 -3.41
N THR A 67 -0.12 -58.88 -4.38
CA THR A 67 -1.60 -59.11 -4.32
C THR A 67 -1.93 -60.49 -4.96
N PRO A 68 -3.19 -60.97 -5.10
CA PRO A 68 -4.51 -60.40 -4.75
C PRO A 68 -5.51 -61.38 -4.05
N ASP A 69 -6.78 -60.96 -4.01
CA ASP A 69 -8.05 -61.73 -4.00
C ASP A 69 -8.68 -62.35 -2.72
N ASN A 70 -9.94 -61.91 -2.51
CA ASN A 70 -11.15 -62.64 -2.09
C ASN A 70 -11.55 -62.90 -0.61
N VAL A 71 -12.58 -62.12 -0.22
CA VAL A 71 -13.90 -62.55 0.32
C VAL A 71 -14.11 -62.66 1.85
N GLU A 72 -15.21 -62.00 2.27
CA GLU A 72 -16.01 -62.11 3.53
C GLU A 72 -15.35 -61.82 4.89
N ILE A 73 -15.89 -60.79 5.57
CA ILE A 73 -16.20 -60.71 7.00
C ILE A 73 -17.27 -59.61 7.22
N GLU A 74 -17.98 -59.66 8.34
CA GLU A 74 -19.27 -59.01 8.62
C GLU A 74 -19.18 -57.51 9.02
N ASP A 75 -20.33 -56.80 8.97
CA ASP A 75 -20.48 -55.39 9.34
C ASP A 75 -20.13 -55.09 10.83
N GLY A 76 -19.58 -53.91 11.11
CA GLY A 76 -19.18 -53.54 12.47
C GLY A 76 -18.65 -52.11 12.66
N ASP A 77 -19.36 -51.10 12.16
CA ASP A 77 -18.96 -49.70 12.31
C ASP A 77 -19.03 -49.21 13.77
N GLN A 78 -17.92 -48.64 14.26
CA GLN A 78 -17.90 -47.66 15.35
C GLN A 78 -16.80 -46.61 15.07
N GLU A 79 -17.22 -45.39 14.72
CA GLU A 79 -16.35 -44.22 14.77
C GLU A 79 -16.39 -43.60 16.19
N GLU A 80 -15.23 -43.17 16.71
CA GLU A 80 -15.18 -42.27 17.88
C GLU A 80 -14.98 -40.83 17.36
N SER A 81 -15.85 -39.91 17.75
CA SER A 81 -15.83 -38.49 17.36
C SER A 81 -15.52 -37.57 18.55
N ASP A 82 -14.82 -36.47 18.30
CA ASP A 82 -14.47 -35.46 19.31
C ASP A 82 -15.68 -34.55 19.66
N GLU A 83 -16.61 -35.05 20.48
CA GLU A 83 -17.84 -34.33 20.88
C GLU A 83 -17.61 -33.01 21.69
N SER A 84 -16.38 -32.72 22.12
CA SER A 84 -16.10 -31.69 23.14
C SER A 84 -16.31 -30.23 22.71
N GLY A 85 -16.56 -29.95 21.43
CA GLY A 85 -16.76 -28.59 20.89
C GLY A 85 -18.21 -28.21 20.52
N GLU A 86 -19.05 -29.17 20.14
CA GLU A 86 -20.44 -28.89 19.75
C GLU A 86 -21.36 -28.74 20.96
N GLY A 87 -21.16 -29.52 22.02
CA GLY A 87 -22.01 -29.50 23.21
C GLY A 87 -22.13 -28.13 23.88
N ASP A 88 -21.05 -27.35 23.94
CA ASP A 88 -21.08 -25.99 24.51
C ASP A 88 -21.79 -24.97 23.59
N ARG A 89 -21.72 -25.15 22.26
CA ARG A 89 -22.47 -24.33 21.30
C ARG A 89 -23.96 -24.66 21.34
N GLU A 90 -24.32 -25.95 21.37
CA GLU A 90 -25.71 -26.38 21.56
C GLU A 90 -26.26 -25.92 22.91
N ALA A 91 -25.49 -26.02 23.99
CA ALA A 91 -25.90 -25.56 25.33
C ALA A 91 -26.15 -24.05 25.37
N ALA A 92 -25.30 -23.24 24.73
CA ALA A 92 -25.50 -21.80 24.61
C ALA A 92 -26.80 -21.47 23.84
N VAL A 93 -26.97 -22.07 22.66
CA VAL A 93 -28.17 -21.88 21.82
C VAL A 93 -29.44 -22.39 22.51
N ALA A 94 -29.36 -23.47 23.30
CA ALA A 94 -30.47 -23.98 24.10
C ALA A 94 -30.82 -23.06 25.28
N ALA A 95 -29.82 -22.51 25.97
CA ALA A 95 -30.01 -21.53 27.04
C ALA A 95 -30.65 -20.24 26.53
N GLU A 96 -30.24 -19.76 25.35
CA GLU A 96 -30.81 -18.59 24.69
C GLU A 96 -32.25 -18.83 24.22
N LYS A 97 -32.52 -19.94 23.51
CA LYS A 97 -33.88 -20.35 23.13
C LYS A 97 -34.80 -20.46 24.35
N LYS A 98 -34.29 -20.96 25.49
CA LYS A 98 -35.02 -21.01 26.76
C LYS A 98 -35.28 -19.61 27.32
N ALA A 99 -34.30 -18.71 27.32
CA ALA A 99 -34.46 -17.33 27.80
C ALA A 99 -35.51 -16.56 26.96
N ILE A 100 -35.51 -16.74 25.64
CA ILE A 100 -36.52 -16.17 24.73
C ILE A 100 -37.91 -16.75 25.00
N ALA A 101 -38.02 -18.07 25.23
CA ALA A 101 -39.29 -18.72 25.56
C ALA A 101 -39.84 -18.24 26.93
N GLU A 102 -38.99 -18.10 27.95
CA GLU A 102 -39.37 -17.52 29.24
C GLU A 102 -39.75 -16.04 29.12
N GLY A 103 -39.08 -15.28 28.24
CA GLY A 103 -39.42 -13.90 27.91
C GLY A 103 -40.83 -13.79 27.32
N ARG A 104 -41.12 -14.56 26.27
CA ARG A 104 -42.46 -14.63 25.65
C ARG A 104 -43.55 -15.10 26.61
N ALA A 105 -43.25 -16.07 27.49
CA ALA A 105 -44.18 -16.52 28.52
C ALA A 105 -44.48 -15.41 29.55
N LYS A 106 -43.48 -14.63 29.97
CA LYS A 106 -43.65 -13.47 30.87
C LYS A 106 -44.39 -12.32 30.18
N ALA A 107 -44.07 -12.01 28.92
CA ALA A 107 -44.76 -10.99 28.14
C ALA A 107 -46.25 -11.33 27.97
N LYS A 108 -46.56 -12.58 27.60
CA LYS A 108 -47.96 -13.05 27.52
C LYS A 108 -48.66 -12.98 28.87
N ALA A 109 -48.05 -13.47 29.95
CA ALA A 109 -48.65 -13.40 31.29
C ALA A 109 -48.90 -11.95 31.75
N LEU A 110 -48.06 -10.99 31.34
CA LEU A 110 -48.26 -9.57 31.60
C LEU A 110 -49.44 -9.00 30.79
N MET A 111 -49.63 -9.43 29.54
CA MET A 111 -50.79 -9.06 28.72
C MET A 111 -52.09 -9.68 29.26
N ASP A 112 -52.10 -10.99 29.54
CA ASP A 112 -53.22 -11.71 30.14
C ASP A 112 -53.66 -11.03 31.47
N ALA A 113 -52.69 -10.64 32.32
CA ALA A 113 -52.95 -9.91 33.57
C ALA A 113 -53.41 -8.45 33.34
N THR A 114 -52.97 -7.79 32.26
CA THR A 114 -53.42 -6.44 31.87
C THR A 114 -54.88 -6.46 31.43
N ASP A 115 -55.29 -7.49 30.68
CA ASP A 115 -56.68 -7.66 30.26
C ASP A 115 -57.58 -8.14 31.43
N GLU A 116 -57.08 -8.97 32.36
CA GLU A 116 -57.81 -9.29 33.60
C GLU A 116 -57.99 -8.05 34.49
N PHE A 117 -56.98 -7.16 34.57
CA PHE A 117 -57.07 -5.89 35.30
C PHE A 117 -58.08 -4.94 34.65
N ARG A 118 -58.10 -4.82 33.32
CA ARG A 118 -59.12 -4.07 32.57
C ARG A 118 -60.53 -4.64 32.77
N ALA A 119 -60.68 -5.97 32.75
CA ALA A 119 -61.95 -6.62 33.01
C ALA A 119 -62.49 -6.29 34.42
N LYS A 120 -61.60 -6.23 35.43
CA LYS A 120 -61.96 -5.79 36.80
C LYS A 120 -62.34 -4.31 36.85
N GLN A 121 -61.60 -3.41 36.21
CA GLN A 121 -61.95 -1.98 36.16
C GLN A 121 -63.34 -1.74 35.53
N VAL A 122 -63.66 -2.45 34.44
CA VAL A 122 -64.99 -2.39 33.80
C VAL A 122 -66.08 -2.96 34.72
N ALA A 123 -65.81 -4.04 35.45
CA ALA A 123 -66.75 -4.61 36.42
C ALA A 123 -66.99 -3.70 37.65
N GLU A 124 -66.00 -2.89 38.03
CA GLU A 124 -66.08 -1.90 39.11
C GLU A 124 -66.66 -0.54 38.66
N GLY A 125 -67.03 -0.41 37.38
CA GLY A 125 -67.70 0.77 36.83
C GLY A 125 -66.77 1.94 36.46
N LEU A 126 -65.46 1.70 36.36
CA LEU A 126 -64.49 2.68 35.86
C LEU A 126 -64.54 2.76 34.32
N PRO A 127 -64.23 3.94 33.72
CA PRO A 127 -64.14 4.07 32.27
C PRO A 127 -63.03 3.16 31.68
N ALA A 128 -63.28 2.58 30.51
CA ALA A 128 -62.33 1.68 29.85
C ALA A 128 -61.00 2.36 29.45
N ASP A 129 -60.99 3.70 29.31
CA ASP A 129 -59.80 4.52 29.06
C ASP A 129 -59.04 4.92 30.34
N THR A 130 -59.28 4.25 31.47
CA THR A 130 -58.49 4.47 32.70
C THR A 130 -57.03 4.06 32.42
N PRO A 131 -56.04 4.97 32.56
CA PRO A 131 -54.66 4.70 32.15
C PRO A 131 -54.02 3.61 33.01
N LEU A 132 -53.21 2.75 32.38
CA LEU A 132 -52.49 1.67 33.05
C LEU A 132 -51.45 2.22 34.04
N PRO A 133 -51.17 1.50 35.15
CA PRO A 133 -50.12 1.91 36.09
C PRO A 133 -48.76 2.05 35.39
N PRO A 134 -47.96 3.10 35.68
CA PRO A 134 -46.72 3.37 34.94
C PRO A 134 -45.68 2.24 34.92
N PHE A 135 -45.70 1.32 35.89
CA PHE A 135 -44.81 0.16 35.89
C PHE A 135 -45.19 -0.88 34.82
N PHE A 136 -46.49 -1.15 34.61
CA PHE A 136 -46.95 -2.05 33.55
C PHE A 136 -46.57 -1.54 32.16
N LEU A 137 -46.66 -0.22 31.94
CA LEU A 137 -46.24 0.39 30.68
C LEU A 137 -44.73 0.21 30.46
N ARG A 138 -43.91 0.55 31.47
CA ARG A 138 -42.45 0.40 31.42
C ARG A 138 -42.00 -1.04 31.18
N ASP A 139 -42.61 -2.02 31.85
CA ASP A 139 -42.25 -3.43 31.68
C ASP A 139 -42.71 -3.99 30.32
N LEU A 140 -43.84 -3.52 29.79
CA LEU A 140 -44.33 -3.90 28.47
C LEU A 140 -43.53 -3.22 27.34
N GLU A 141 -43.06 -1.99 27.53
CA GLU A 141 -42.10 -1.30 26.65
C GLU A 141 -40.74 -2.00 26.66
N ALA A 142 -40.22 -2.37 27.84
CA ALA A 142 -38.95 -3.09 27.98
C ALA A 142 -38.99 -4.49 27.36
N ASN A 143 -40.13 -5.19 27.42
CA ASN A 143 -40.29 -6.47 26.73
C ASN A 143 -40.40 -6.29 25.21
N LYS A 144 -41.14 -5.30 24.72
CA LYS A 144 -41.19 -4.97 23.27
C LYS A 144 -39.82 -4.59 22.72
N ALA A 145 -39.02 -3.84 23.47
CA ALA A 145 -37.64 -3.52 23.09
C ALA A 145 -36.78 -4.78 22.95
N LYS A 146 -36.93 -5.76 23.85
CA LYS A 146 -36.23 -7.05 23.77
C LYS A 146 -36.71 -7.94 22.63
N GLU A 147 -38.01 -7.94 22.33
CA GLU A 147 -38.55 -8.69 21.18
C GLU A 147 -38.08 -8.08 19.85
N ALA A 148 -38.08 -6.75 19.73
CA ALA A 148 -37.54 -6.04 18.56
C ALA A 148 -36.02 -6.24 18.40
N GLU A 149 -35.25 -6.27 19.50
CA GLU A 149 -33.81 -6.51 19.43
C GLU A 149 -33.47 -7.97 19.09
N ALA A 150 -34.26 -8.93 19.56
CA ALA A 150 -34.14 -10.33 19.14
C ALA A 150 -34.56 -10.57 17.68
N GLU A 151 -35.46 -9.74 17.14
CA GLU A 151 -35.83 -9.77 15.72
C GLU A 151 -34.71 -9.16 14.86
N ARG A 152 -34.15 -8.00 15.27
CA ARG A 152 -32.96 -7.39 14.65
C ARG A 152 -31.75 -8.30 14.66
N GLU A 153 -31.43 -8.94 15.78
CA GLU A 153 -30.25 -9.83 15.83
C GLU A 153 -30.38 -11.02 14.89
N LYS A 154 -31.60 -11.53 14.70
CA LYS A 154 -31.91 -12.55 13.69
C LYS A 154 -31.75 -12.01 12.26
N GLU A 155 -32.12 -10.76 11.99
CA GLU A 155 -31.88 -10.09 10.71
C GLU A 155 -30.37 -9.89 10.47
N ARG A 156 -29.63 -9.36 11.45
CA ARG A 156 -28.17 -9.23 11.41
C ARG A 156 -27.49 -10.58 11.16
N GLN A 157 -27.90 -11.64 11.86
CA GLN A 157 -27.34 -12.98 11.65
C GLN A 157 -27.66 -13.55 10.25
N ALA A 158 -28.81 -13.22 9.66
CA ALA A 158 -29.10 -13.56 8.26
C ALA A 158 -28.15 -12.81 7.31
N VAL A 159 -27.95 -11.49 7.50
CA VAL A 159 -26.99 -10.68 6.71
C VAL A 159 -25.56 -11.24 6.86
N ARG A 160 -25.07 -11.49 8.08
CA ARG A 160 -23.75 -12.10 8.35
C ARG A 160 -23.53 -13.42 7.60
N SER A 161 -24.59 -14.23 7.42
CA SER A 161 -24.50 -15.52 6.74
C SER A 161 -24.56 -15.47 5.20
N SER A 162 -25.09 -14.38 4.64
CA SER A 162 -25.47 -14.30 3.21
C SER A 162 -24.82 -13.17 2.43
N ASN A 163 -24.32 -12.13 3.09
CA ASN A 163 -23.76 -10.96 2.43
C ASN A 163 -22.28 -11.17 2.04
N PRO A 164 -21.90 -10.97 0.76
CA PRO A 164 -20.57 -11.31 0.27
C PRO A 164 -19.43 -10.42 0.81
N TYR A 165 -19.71 -9.23 1.34
CA TYR A 165 -18.70 -8.42 2.03
C TYR A 165 -18.30 -9.00 3.41
N MET A 166 -19.15 -9.86 3.98
CA MET A 166 -18.94 -10.44 5.31
C MET A 166 -18.28 -11.83 5.24
N GLN A 167 -18.36 -12.50 4.09
CA GLN A 167 -17.76 -13.81 3.83
C GLN A 167 -16.23 -13.71 3.73
N GLN A 168 -15.55 -14.28 4.72
CA GLN A 168 -14.13 -14.06 5.02
C GLN A 168 -13.28 -15.33 5.07
N ASP A 169 -13.90 -16.50 4.88
CA ASP A 169 -13.25 -17.82 4.93
C ASP A 169 -12.49 -18.18 3.64
N GLY A 170 -12.33 -17.21 2.72
CA GLY A 170 -11.73 -17.39 1.40
C GLY A 170 -11.57 -16.07 0.64
N LEU A 171 -11.53 -16.16 -0.69
CA LEU A 171 -11.33 -15.02 -1.58
C LEU A 171 -12.62 -14.17 -1.78
N PRO A 172 -12.50 -12.85 -2.06
CA PRO A 172 -13.65 -11.98 -2.25
C PRO A 172 -14.59 -12.42 -3.38
N LYS A 173 -15.90 -12.28 -3.13
CA LYS A 173 -16.97 -12.81 -3.98
C LYS A 173 -17.45 -11.83 -5.06
N PHE A 174 -16.50 -11.43 -5.91
CA PHE A 174 -16.63 -10.33 -6.88
C PHE A 174 -17.79 -10.43 -7.88
N GLU A 175 -18.36 -11.62 -8.14
CA GLU A 175 -19.54 -11.75 -9.00
C GLU A 175 -20.84 -11.34 -8.28
N THR A 176 -20.88 -11.50 -6.96
CA THR A 176 -22.06 -11.23 -6.12
C THR A 176 -22.00 -9.89 -5.37
N ILE A 177 -20.83 -9.24 -5.36
CA ILE A 177 -20.62 -7.96 -4.69
C ILE A 177 -21.26 -6.81 -5.47
N THR A 178 -22.22 -6.13 -4.84
CA THR A 178 -22.88 -4.92 -5.38
C THR A 178 -22.79 -3.73 -4.40
N PRO A 179 -23.05 -2.49 -4.84
CA PRO A 179 -23.08 -1.32 -3.96
C PRO A 179 -24.23 -1.39 -2.92
N GLU A 180 -25.36 -2.03 -3.25
CA GLU A 180 -26.49 -2.19 -2.33
C GLU A 180 -26.14 -3.13 -1.18
N ALA A 181 -25.53 -4.28 -1.49
CA ALA A 181 -25.06 -5.23 -0.49
C ALA A 181 -24.03 -4.61 0.47
N ALA A 182 -23.26 -3.60 0.04
CA ALA A 182 -22.33 -2.92 0.92
C ALA A 182 -23.05 -2.19 2.07
N LYS A 183 -24.18 -1.52 1.83
CA LYS A 183 -24.87 -0.77 2.90
C LYS A 183 -25.31 -1.68 4.04
N GLU A 184 -25.95 -2.79 3.70
CA GLU A 184 -26.40 -3.81 4.66
C GLU A 184 -25.22 -4.44 5.43
N ALA A 185 -24.11 -4.73 4.74
CA ALA A 185 -22.92 -5.25 5.40
C ALA A 185 -22.30 -4.25 6.38
N PHE A 186 -22.10 -3.00 5.93
CA PHE A 186 -21.37 -2.00 6.71
C PHE A 186 -22.12 -1.55 7.95
N ASP A 187 -23.44 -1.42 7.92
CA ASP A 187 -24.19 -1.08 9.14
C ASP A 187 -24.08 -2.18 10.22
N VAL A 188 -24.03 -3.46 9.83
CA VAL A 188 -23.76 -4.57 10.77
C VAL A 188 -22.29 -4.61 11.21
N LEU A 189 -21.34 -4.47 10.28
CA LEU A 189 -19.90 -4.48 10.59
C LEU A 189 -19.49 -3.34 11.54
N LEU A 190 -20.12 -2.17 11.42
CA LEU A 190 -19.88 -1.02 12.29
C LEU A 190 -20.47 -1.24 13.70
N GLU A 191 -21.67 -1.81 13.80
CA GLU A 191 -22.28 -2.15 15.10
C GLU A 191 -21.53 -3.28 15.82
N ASP A 192 -21.12 -4.33 15.08
CA ASP A 192 -20.30 -5.44 15.58
C ASP A 192 -18.93 -4.95 16.07
N LEU A 193 -18.27 -4.06 15.30
CA LEU A 193 -17.00 -3.46 15.70
C LEU A 193 -17.15 -2.53 16.90
N GLU A 194 -18.15 -1.64 16.93
CA GLU A 194 -18.34 -0.72 18.06
C GLU A 194 -18.66 -1.47 19.36
N THR A 195 -19.51 -2.50 19.29
CA THR A 195 -19.88 -3.33 20.44
C THR A 195 -18.72 -4.21 20.90
N GLY A 196 -18.01 -4.85 19.96
CA GLY A 196 -16.84 -5.68 20.25
C GLY A 196 -15.65 -4.88 20.79
N PHE A 197 -15.49 -3.64 20.33
CA PHE A 197 -14.46 -2.71 20.79
C PHE A 197 -14.76 -2.14 22.17
N ALA A 198 -15.99 -1.69 22.44
CA ALA A 198 -16.37 -1.19 23.77
C ALA A 198 -16.14 -2.26 24.85
N LYS A 199 -16.52 -3.52 24.57
CA LYS A 199 -16.24 -4.66 25.45
C LYS A 199 -14.74 -4.97 25.60
N PHE A 200 -13.92 -4.68 24.59
CA PHE A 200 -12.47 -4.80 24.67
C PHE A 200 -11.87 -3.71 25.56
N GLU A 201 -12.36 -2.46 25.48
CA GLU A 201 -11.98 -1.38 26.40
C GLU A 201 -12.38 -1.73 27.86
N GLU A 202 -13.58 -2.27 28.09
CA GLU A 202 -14.00 -2.78 29.40
C GLU A 202 -13.06 -3.87 29.95
N ASP A 203 -12.74 -4.89 29.13
CA ASP A 203 -11.80 -5.97 29.49
C ASP A 203 -10.37 -5.46 29.79
N LEU A 204 -9.96 -4.31 29.23
CA LEU A 204 -8.69 -3.65 29.51
C LEU A 204 -8.72 -2.78 30.77
N VAL A 205 -9.87 -2.22 31.16
CA VAL A 205 -10.03 -1.32 32.33
C VAL A 205 -10.18 -2.08 33.64
N ASP A 206 -10.93 -3.19 33.65
CA ASP A 206 -11.20 -3.99 34.86
C ASP A 206 -9.90 -4.51 35.53
N PHE A 207 -8.84 -4.65 34.73
CA PHE A 207 -7.44 -4.88 35.12
C PHE A 207 -6.93 -4.00 36.28
N THR A 208 -7.35 -2.74 36.32
CA THR A 208 -6.87 -1.75 37.31
C THR A 208 -7.42 -2.00 38.73
N SER A 209 -8.44 -2.85 38.88
CA SER A 209 -9.23 -3.01 40.11
C SER A 209 -8.68 -4.00 41.16
N GLY A 210 -7.37 -4.30 41.12
CA GLY A 210 -6.67 -4.86 42.30
C GLY A 210 -6.59 -6.39 42.44
N GLU A 211 -6.79 -7.15 41.35
CA GLU A 211 -6.46 -8.58 41.29
C GLU A 211 -4.93 -8.85 41.39
N SER A 212 -4.53 -10.14 41.41
CA SER A 212 -3.14 -10.55 41.68
C SER A 212 -2.29 -10.84 40.44
N TRP A 213 -0.99 -10.48 40.53
CA TRP A 213 0.03 -10.54 39.47
C TRP A 213 0.14 -11.88 38.71
N GLY A 214 -0.26 -13.00 39.34
CA GLY A 214 -0.20 -14.32 38.71
C GLY A 214 -1.25 -14.55 37.62
N LYS A 215 -2.47 -14.02 37.80
CA LYS A 215 -3.56 -14.14 36.81
C LYS A 215 -3.54 -13.02 35.76
N GLN A 216 -3.17 -11.81 36.19
CA GLN A 216 -3.04 -10.62 35.33
C GLN A 216 -2.11 -10.85 34.12
N ARG A 217 -1.14 -11.77 34.25
CA ARG A 217 -0.11 -12.08 33.24
C ARG A 217 -0.63 -12.79 31.97
N MET A 218 -1.89 -13.24 31.95
CA MET A 218 -2.49 -14.00 30.84
C MET A 218 -3.54 -13.18 30.05
N ARG A 219 -3.59 -11.85 30.24
CA ARG A 219 -4.56 -10.95 29.57
C ARG A 219 -3.95 -9.70 28.92
N HIS A 220 -2.83 -9.19 29.46
CA HIS A 220 -2.04 -8.10 28.85
C HIS A 220 -0.68 -8.65 28.37
N ASP A 221 -0.74 -9.74 27.60
CA ASP A 221 0.34 -10.11 26.69
C ASP A 221 0.03 -9.62 25.27
N TYR A 222 0.90 -9.93 24.32
CA TYR A 222 0.75 -9.51 22.93
C TYR A 222 -0.55 -10.05 22.29
N ALA A 223 -0.97 -11.27 22.63
CA ALA A 223 -2.17 -11.87 22.05
C ALA A 223 -3.46 -11.27 22.64
N GLY A 224 -3.46 -10.97 23.94
CA GLY A 224 -4.58 -10.32 24.62
C GLY A 224 -4.87 -8.90 24.14
N VAL A 225 -3.85 -8.16 23.65
CA VAL A 225 -3.98 -6.79 23.15
C VAL A 225 -3.97 -6.73 21.62
N VAL A 226 -2.87 -7.14 20.97
CA VAL A 226 -2.63 -6.91 19.53
C VAL A 226 -3.38 -7.91 18.67
N GLU A 227 -3.20 -9.23 18.87
CA GLU A 227 -3.95 -10.23 18.10
C GLU A 227 -5.48 -10.12 18.34
N ARG A 228 -5.92 -9.59 19.50
CA ARG A 228 -7.34 -9.31 19.76
C ARG A 228 -7.83 -8.07 19.00
N MET A 229 -7.05 -7.01 18.95
CA MET A 229 -7.35 -5.82 18.12
C MET A 229 -7.44 -6.18 16.63
N GLU A 230 -6.51 -6.99 16.13
CA GLU A 230 -6.49 -7.49 14.75
C GLU A 230 -7.79 -8.25 14.41
N ARG A 231 -8.20 -9.19 15.27
CA ARG A 231 -9.45 -9.95 15.11
C ARG A 231 -10.71 -9.08 15.14
N LEU A 232 -10.70 -7.97 15.88
CA LEU A 232 -11.81 -7.01 15.91
C LEU A 232 -11.89 -6.19 14.61
N ARG A 233 -10.75 -5.66 14.13
CA ARG A 233 -10.70 -4.80 12.92
C ARG A 233 -10.95 -5.56 11.62
N ALA A 234 -10.43 -6.78 11.50
CA ALA A 234 -10.31 -7.51 10.24
C ALA A 234 -11.61 -7.63 9.40
N PRO A 235 -12.82 -7.78 9.97
CA PRO A 235 -14.07 -7.81 9.20
C PRO A 235 -14.36 -6.50 8.47
N LEU A 236 -14.19 -5.34 9.13
CA LEU A 236 -14.42 -4.03 8.52
C LEU A 236 -13.29 -3.66 7.55
N GLU A 237 -12.04 -3.98 7.90
CA GLU A 237 -10.88 -3.75 7.02
C GLU A 237 -10.97 -4.55 5.73
N TYR A 238 -11.44 -5.81 5.78
CA TYR A 238 -11.69 -6.65 4.61
C TYR A 238 -12.76 -6.04 3.69
N ALA A 239 -13.95 -5.73 4.24
CA ALA A 239 -15.04 -5.16 3.45
C ALA A 239 -14.65 -3.80 2.84
N TRP A 240 -13.95 -2.96 3.60
CA TRP A 240 -13.47 -1.66 3.13
C TRP A 240 -12.35 -1.78 2.10
N GLY A 241 -11.44 -2.74 2.25
CA GLY A 241 -10.40 -3.04 1.27
C GLY A 241 -10.97 -3.47 -0.07
N VAL A 242 -11.97 -4.37 -0.06
CA VAL A 242 -12.64 -4.84 -1.29
C VAL A 242 -13.43 -3.71 -1.96
N MET A 243 -14.18 -2.90 -1.21
CA MET A 243 -14.90 -1.74 -1.77
C MET A 243 -13.93 -0.69 -2.33
N SER A 244 -12.86 -0.36 -1.60
CA SER A 244 -11.82 0.59 -2.03
C SER A 244 -11.09 0.11 -3.29
N HIS A 245 -10.83 -1.20 -3.39
CA HIS A 245 -10.25 -1.80 -4.59
C HIS A 245 -11.17 -1.61 -5.80
N LEU A 246 -12.46 -1.95 -5.67
CA LEU A 246 -13.45 -1.76 -6.74
C LEU A 246 -13.58 -0.28 -7.16
N THR A 247 -13.52 0.67 -6.23
CA THR A 247 -13.49 2.11 -6.56
C THR A 247 -12.27 2.50 -7.42
N GLY A 248 -11.18 1.72 -7.39
CA GLY A 248 -9.99 1.91 -8.22
C GLY A 248 -10.00 1.20 -9.58
N VAL A 249 -10.75 0.10 -9.75
CA VAL A 249 -10.69 -0.77 -10.95
C VAL A 249 -12.02 -0.99 -11.70
N LYS A 250 -13.14 -0.62 -11.08
CA LYS A 250 -14.53 -0.78 -11.53
C LYS A 250 -15.40 0.35 -10.99
N ASN A 251 -14.88 1.58 -11.05
CA ASN A 251 -15.50 2.81 -10.58
C ASN A 251 -16.85 3.06 -11.30
N SER A 252 -17.86 3.50 -10.55
CA SER A 252 -19.20 3.81 -11.08
C SER A 252 -19.96 4.70 -10.09
N ASP A 253 -20.94 5.48 -10.57
CA ASP A 253 -21.68 6.43 -9.71
C ASP A 253 -22.36 5.78 -8.50
N PRO A 254 -23.05 4.62 -8.60
CA PRO A 254 -23.63 3.97 -7.42
C PRO A 254 -22.58 3.54 -6.40
N LEU A 255 -21.38 3.15 -6.85
CA LEU A 255 -20.27 2.81 -5.96
C LEU A 255 -19.66 4.06 -5.32
N ARG A 256 -19.60 5.20 -6.03
CA ARG A 256 -19.18 6.50 -5.47
C ARG A 256 -20.14 6.96 -4.38
N ASP A 257 -21.45 6.92 -4.63
CA ASP A 257 -22.49 7.33 -3.68
C ASP A 257 -22.41 6.51 -2.38
N VAL A 258 -22.32 5.18 -2.51
CA VAL A 258 -22.19 4.27 -1.36
C VAL A 258 -20.88 4.48 -0.61
N HIS A 259 -19.76 4.61 -1.32
CA HIS A 259 -18.47 4.91 -0.69
C HIS A 259 -18.51 6.25 0.05
N GLN A 260 -19.12 7.30 -0.51
CA GLN A 260 -19.24 8.61 0.13
C GLN A 260 -20.17 8.59 1.37
N GLU A 261 -21.22 7.79 1.36
CA GLU A 261 -22.10 7.59 2.52
C GLU A 261 -21.40 6.84 3.67
N LEU A 262 -20.56 5.86 3.34
CA LEU A 262 -19.92 4.99 4.32
C LEU A 262 -18.56 5.53 4.83
N GLN A 263 -17.81 6.27 4.01
CA GLN A 263 -16.47 6.78 4.37
C GLN A 263 -16.45 7.54 5.71
N PRO A 264 -17.40 8.46 6.03
CA PRO A 264 -17.40 9.16 7.31
C PRO A 264 -17.63 8.22 8.50
N LYS A 265 -18.49 7.19 8.36
CA LYS A 265 -18.73 6.19 9.42
C LYS A 265 -17.44 5.41 9.72
N VAL A 266 -16.80 4.90 8.67
CA VAL A 266 -15.60 4.06 8.73
C VAL A 266 -14.39 4.85 9.26
N VAL A 267 -14.19 6.08 8.80
CA VAL A 267 -13.13 6.97 9.33
C VAL A 267 -13.37 7.29 10.81
N THR A 268 -14.62 7.54 11.22
CA THR A 268 -14.96 7.84 12.62
C THR A 268 -14.66 6.67 13.57
N ILE A 269 -14.99 5.43 13.20
CA ILE A 269 -14.74 4.28 14.09
C ILE A 269 -13.25 3.96 14.21
N PHE A 270 -12.47 4.04 13.13
CA PHE A 270 -11.01 3.86 13.22
C PHE A 270 -10.32 5.02 13.98
N GLN A 271 -10.82 6.26 13.88
CA GLN A 271 -10.38 7.36 14.75
C GLN A 271 -10.66 7.05 16.23
N LYS A 272 -11.87 6.59 16.57
CA LYS A 272 -12.25 6.21 17.94
C LYS A 272 -11.27 5.17 18.51
N MET A 273 -10.96 4.13 17.73
CA MET A 273 -10.02 3.08 18.13
C MET A 273 -8.59 3.58 18.29
N GLY A 274 -8.08 4.35 17.32
CA GLY A 274 -6.73 4.95 17.36
C GLY A 274 -6.55 6.02 18.45
N GLN A 275 -7.65 6.49 19.05
CA GLN A 275 -7.67 7.50 20.11
C GLN A 275 -8.23 6.98 21.46
N SER A 276 -8.31 5.66 21.62
CA SER A 276 -8.62 5.00 22.89
C SER A 276 -7.43 5.11 23.85
N LYS A 277 -7.66 5.55 25.09
CA LYS A 277 -6.59 5.68 26.10
C LYS A 277 -6.26 4.34 26.73
N GLU A 278 -7.27 3.50 26.84
CA GLU A 278 -7.27 2.16 27.43
C GLU A 278 -6.37 1.23 26.61
N VAL A 279 -6.49 1.29 25.28
CA VAL A 279 -5.60 0.59 24.33
C VAL A 279 -4.18 1.15 24.38
N TYR A 280 -4.04 2.47 24.41
CA TYR A 280 -2.74 3.15 24.45
C TYR A 280 -1.94 2.81 25.72
N ASP A 281 -2.59 2.82 26.89
CA ASP A 281 -1.99 2.44 28.16
C ASP A 281 -1.64 0.94 28.19
N ALA A 282 -2.45 0.07 27.57
CA ALA A 282 -2.14 -1.36 27.41
C ALA A 282 -0.91 -1.60 26.52
N LEU A 283 -0.76 -0.87 25.41
CA LEU A 283 0.43 -0.93 24.57
C LEU A 283 1.68 -0.37 25.27
N ASN A 284 1.55 0.73 26.00
CA ASN A 284 2.62 1.26 26.85
C ASN A 284 3.03 0.27 27.97
N PHE A 285 2.09 -0.51 28.51
CA PHE A 285 2.40 -1.59 29.44
C PHE A 285 3.19 -2.73 28.77
N LEU A 286 2.91 -3.07 27.50
CA LEU A 286 3.73 -4.03 26.74
C LEU A 286 5.16 -3.51 26.48
N GLN A 287 5.37 -2.19 26.43
CA GLN A 287 6.71 -1.59 26.38
C GLN A 287 7.51 -1.68 27.70
N VAL A 288 6.93 -2.14 28.81
CA VAL A 288 7.68 -2.35 30.05
C VAL A 288 8.75 -3.46 29.83
N PRO A 289 10.01 -3.29 30.28
CA PRO A 289 11.09 -4.27 30.03
C PRO A 289 10.84 -5.70 30.54
N ALA A 290 9.84 -5.93 31.40
CA ALA A 290 9.40 -7.26 31.80
C ALA A 290 8.56 -7.96 30.71
N CYS A 291 7.76 -7.20 29.98
CA CYS A 291 6.89 -7.66 28.89
C CYS A 291 7.68 -7.80 27.58
N ARG A 292 8.49 -6.79 27.21
CA ARG A 292 9.37 -6.84 26.01
C ARG A 292 10.31 -8.05 25.96
N ARG A 293 10.69 -8.64 27.10
CA ARG A 293 11.51 -9.87 27.15
C ARG A 293 10.75 -11.17 26.81
N LEU A 294 9.44 -11.10 26.58
CA LEU A 294 8.59 -12.24 26.19
C LEU A 294 8.15 -12.15 24.72
N MET A 295 8.42 -11.03 24.05
CA MET A 295 8.01 -10.75 22.66
C MET A 295 9.17 -10.95 21.67
N THR A 296 8.85 -11.24 20.41
CA THR A 296 9.83 -11.30 19.31
C THR A 296 10.30 -9.90 18.86
N GLU A 297 11.34 -9.78 18.02
CA GLU A 297 11.72 -8.47 17.44
C GLU A 297 10.58 -7.85 16.63
N ALA A 298 9.81 -8.68 15.89
CA ALA A 298 8.65 -8.26 15.12
C ALA A 298 7.52 -7.73 16.01
N GLN A 299 7.13 -8.50 17.03
CA GLN A 299 6.10 -8.09 18.00
C GLN A 299 6.47 -6.83 18.78
N ILE A 300 7.77 -6.67 19.11
CA ILE A 300 8.29 -5.43 19.69
C ILE A 300 8.11 -4.26 18.73
N ARG A 301 8.42 -4.43 17.44
CA ARG A 301 8.22 -3.38 16.42
C ARG A 301 6.75 -3.06 16.17
N VAL A 302 5.85 -4.05 16.20
CA VAL A 302 4.40 -3.80 16.13
C VAL A 302 3.95 -2.93 17.30
N VAL A 303 4.30 -3.28 18.54
CA VAL A 303 3.94 -2.47 19.72
C VAL A 303 4.53 -1.06 19.67
N ASP A 304 5.78 -0.89 19.24
CA ASP A 304 6.40 0.43 19.08
C ASP A 304 5.71 1.26 17.98
N ALA A 305 5.37 0.63 16.85
CA ALA A 305 4.68 1.27 15.72
C ALA A 305 3.24 1.64 16.06
N SER A 306 2.48 0.75 16.72
CA SER A 306 1.10 1.04 17.15
C SER A 306 1.05 2.21 18.13
N VAL A 307 1.95 2.27 19.11
CA VAL A 307 2.04 3.44 20.01
C VAL A 307 2.33 4.71 19.20
N LYS A 308 3.26 4.65 18.25
CA LYS A 308 3.59 5.82 17.42
C LYS A 308 2.43 6.25 16.50
N GLN A 309 1.68 5.29 15.97
CA GLN A 309 0.47 5.56 15.17
C GLN A 309 -0.64 6.19 16.02
N MET A 310 -0.81 5.80 17.29
CA MET A 310 -1.79 6.44 18.20
C MET A 310 -1.36 7.85 18.62
N GLU A 311 -0.06 8.10 18.85
CA GLU A 311 0.48 9.45 19.03
C GLU A 311 0.12 10.36 17.84
N LEU A 312 0.46 9.92 16.62
CA LEU A 312 0.19 10.65 15.37
C LEU A 312 -1.31 10.72 15.04
N GLY A 313 -2.11 9.77 15.54
CA GLY A 313 -3.57 9.75 15.49
C GLY A 313 -4.24 10.64 16.54
N GLY A 314 -3.48 11.37 17.36
CA GLY A 314 -4.01 12.37 18.30
C GLY A 314 -4.56 11.79 19.60
N VAL A 315 -4.14 10.59 20.04
CA VAL A 315 -4.59 9.98 21.32
C VAL A 315 -4.33 10.89 22.53
N GLY A 316 -3.26 11.70 22.48
CA GLY A 316 -2.89 12.66 23.52
C GLY A 316 -3.64 14.00 23.48
N LEU A 317 -4.54 14.22 22.51
CA LEU A 317 -5.34 15.44 22.40
C LEU A 317 -6.58 15.36 23.30
N GLU A 318 -6.97 16.51 23.87
CA GLU A 318 -8.14 16.63 24.74
C GLU A 318 -9.00 17.84 24.38
N GLY A 319 -10.31 17.77 24.68
CA GLY A 319 -11.25 18.87 24.45
C GLY A 319 -11.34 19.30 22.99
N GLU A 320 -11.41 20.62 22.77
CA GLU A 320 -11.60 21.25 21.45
C GLU A 320 -10.54 20.80 20.43
N ALA A 321 -9.28 20.59 20.85
CA ALA A 321 -8.20 20.14 19.99
C ALA A 321 -8.41 18.73 19.41
N LYS A 322 -9.02 17.81 20.19
CA LYS A 322 -9.37 16.47 19.72
C LYS A 322 -10.54 16.53 18.74
N GLU A 323 -11.54 17.38 19.00
CA GLU A 323 -12.64 17.58 18.06
C GLU A 323 -12.16 18.21 16.74
N GLU A 324 -11.25 19.19 16.79
CA GLU A 324 -10.69 19.84 15.60
C GLU A 324 -9.88 18.83 14.77
N PHE A 325 -9.01 18.03 15.40
CA PHE A 325 -8.27 16.97 14.73
C PHE A 325 -9.18 15.97 14.02
N ASN A 326 -10.28 15.54 14.65
CA ASN A 326 -11.21 14.57 14.08
C ASN A 326 -11.99 15.16 12.89
N LYS A 327 -12.38 16.44 12.97
CA LYS A 327 -12.99 17.20 11.86
C LYS A 327 -12.01 17.34 10.69
N ILE A 328 -10.75 17.67 10.96
CA ILE A 328 -9.67 17.76 9.95
C ILE A 328 -9.48 16.42 9.23
N GLN A 329 -9.38 15.31 9.96
CA GLN A 329 -9.15 13.98 9.38
C GLN A 329 -10.34 13.49 8.54
N LEU A 330 -11.58 13.83 8.92
CA LEU A 330 -12.77 13.56 8.10
C LEU A 330 -12.78 14.40 6.81
N GLU A 331 -12.45 15.69 6.90
CA GLU A 331 -12.41 16.60 5.74
C GLU A 331 -11.28 16.20 4.76
N LEU A 332 -10.11 15.82 5.27
CA LEU A 332 -9.01 15.30 4.45
C LEU A 332 -9.39 14.05 3.67
N ALA A 333 -10.15 13.12 4.28
CA ALA A 333 -10.59 11.89 3.62
C ALA A 333 -11.57 12.17 2.46
N ASP A 334 -12.57 13.04 2.68
CA ASP A 334 -13.53 13.48 1.66
C ASP A 334 -12.85 14.25 0.52
N LEU A 335 -11.93 15.17 0.84
CA LEU A 335 -11.15 15.92 -0.15
C LEU A 335 -10.24 15.01 -1.00
N SER A 336 -9.62 13.98 -0.41
CA SER A 336 -8.83 12.99 -1.16
C SER A 336 -9.69 12.15 -2.11
N THR A 337 -10.89 11.73 -1.69
CA THR A 337 -11.86 11.02 -2.55
C THR A 337 -12.28 11.91 -3.74
N LYS A 338 -12.64 13.17 -3.46
CA LYS A 338 -13.03 14.15 -4.49
C LYS A 338 -11.89 14.44 -5.48
N PHE A 339 -10.67 14.64 -4.98
CA PHE A 339 -9.49 14.84 -5.82
C PHE A 339 -9.30 13.68 -6.81
N SER A 340 -9.38 12.43 -6.34
CA SER A 340 -9.22 11.24 -7.18
C SER A 340 -10.32 11.12 -8.25
N ASN A 341 -11.57 11.37 -7.88
CA ASN A 341 -12.70 11.32 -8.81
C ASN A 341 -12.57 12.42 -9.89
N ASN A 342 -12.25 13.66 -9.50
CA ASN A 342 -12.03 14.77 -10.43
C ASN A 342 -10.92 14.48 -11.46
N VAL A 343 -9.84 13.80 -11.05
CA VAL A 343 -8.75 13.39 -11.97
C VAL A 343 -9.19 12.29 -12.94
N LEU A 344 -9.98 11.32 -12.49
CA LEU A 344 -10.55 10.29 -13.36
C LEU A 344 -11.51 10.92 -14.38
N ASP A 345 -12.44 11.74 -13.91
CA ASP A 345 -13.48 12.37 -14.72
C ASP A 345 -12.88 13.37 -15.73
N ALA A 346 -11.86 14.14 -15.35
CA ALA A 346 -11.17 15.04 -16.28
C ALA A 346 -10.29 14.29 -17.29
N THR A 347 -9.81 13.09 -16.97
CA THR A 347 -9.10 12.22 -17.92
C THR A 347 -10.08 11.59 -18.92
N LYS A 348 -11.29 11.24 -18.48
CA LYS A 348 -12.39 10.69 -19.30
C LYS A 348 -13.01 11.74 -20.22
N ALA A 349 -13.26 12.95 -19.72
CA ALA A 349 -14.01 14.01 -20.42
C ALA A 349 -13.28 14.57 -21.65
N PHE A 350 -11.94 14.51 -21.70
CA PHE A 350 -11.20 14.90 -22.89
C PHE A 350 -11.20 13.79 -23.94
N SER A 351 -11.61 14.13 -25.16
CA SER A 351 -11.18 13.39 -26.35
C SER A 351 -11.03 14.29 -27.57
N LEU A 352 -10.14 13.91 -28.47
CA LEU A 352 -9.87 14.60 -29.73
C LEU A 352 -10.00 13.59 -30.88
N THR A 353 -11.10 13.68 -31.62
CA THR A 353 -11.32 12.87 -32.82
C THR A 353 -10.68 13.54 -34.03
N LEU A 354 -9.77 12.85 -34.69
CA LEU A 354 -9.09 13.27 -35.91
C LEU A 354 -9.69 12.52 -37.11
N THR A 355 -10.03 13.27 -38.17
CA THR A 355 -10.58 12.73 -39.43
C THR A 355 -9.59 12.80 -40.59
N GLU A 356 -8.64 13.73 -40.55
CA GLU A 356 -7.66 13.94 -41.61
C GLU A 356 -6.42 13.08 -41.39
N LYS A 357 -6.06 12.25 -42.37
CA LYS A 357 -4.90 11.35 -42.28
C LYS A 357 -3.55 12.08 -42.10
N ALA A 358 -3.50 13.38 -42.40
CA ALA A 358 -2.33 14.23 -42.15
C ALA A 358 -2.11 14.54 -40.66
N ASP A 359 -3.17 14.58 -39.85
CA ASP A 359 -3.07 14.94 -38.42
C ASP A 359 -2.52 13.79 -37.56
N VAL A 360 -2.63 12.56 -38.05
CA VAL A 360 -2.06 11.35 -37.43
C VAL A 360 -0.72 10.94 -38.03
N ASP A 361 -0.14 11.70 -38.96
CA ASP A 361 1.13 11.34 -39.59
C ASP A 361 2.26 11.20 -38.54
N GLY A 362 2.94 10.06 -38.57
CA GLY A 362 3.96 9.65 -37.61
C GLY A 362 3.46 8.71 -36.51
N LEU A 363 2.15 8.63 -36.21
CA LEU A 363 1.67 7.65 -35.23
C LEU A 363 1.94 6.21 -35.72
N PRO A 364 2.43 5.31 -34.83
CA PRO A 364 2.66 3.92 -35.18
C PRO A 364 1.35 3.13 -35.33
N ALA A 365 1.41 1.98 -36.00
CA ALA A 365 0.25 1.13 -36.27
C ALA A 365 -0.48 0.68 -35.00
N SER A 366 0.26 0.44 -33.90
CA SER A 366 -0.30 0.13 -32.57
C SER A 366 -1.20 1.26 -32.04
N ALA A 367 -0.70 2.51 -32.06
CA ALA A 367 -1.43 3.70 -31.62
C ALA A 367 -2.60 4.05 -32.54
N LEU A 368 -2.45 3.88 -33.86
CA LEU A 368 -3.55 4.03 -34.82
C LEU A 368 -4.67 3.00 -34.58
N GLY A 369 -4.30 1.75 -34.28
CA GLY A 369 -5.23 0.70 -33.89
C GLY A 369 -6.00 1.03 -32.61
N LEU A 370 -5.29 1.43 -31.55
CA LEU A 370 -5.90 1.83 -30.29
C LEU A 370 -6.82 3.06 -30.44
N ALA A 371 -6.42 4.07 -31.23
CA ALA A 371 -7.22 5.26 -31.47
C ALA A 371 -8.48 4.98 -32.33
N ALA A 372 -8.41 4.03 -33.28
CA ALA A 372 -9.57 3.56 -34.03
C ALA A 372 -10.52 2.69 -33.17
N GLN A 373 -9.98 1.88 -32.26
CA GLN A 373 -10.74 1.11 -31.26
C GLN A 373 -11.45 2.04 -30.26
N SER A 374 -10.77 3.10 -29.80
CA SER A 374 -11.36 4.19 -28.99
C SER A 374 -12.48 4.93 -29.74
N ALA A 375 -12.33 5.14 -31.05
CA ALA A 375 -13.38 5.76 -31.87
C ALA A 375 -14.61 4.84 -32.02
N LYS A 376 -14.41 3.55 -32.32
CA LYS A 376 -15.49 2.55 -32.33
C LYS A 376 -16.23 2.48 -31.01
N ALA A 377 -15.52 2.44 -29.88
CA ALA A 377 -16.11 2.43 -28.55
C ALA A 377 -16.92 3.70 -28.23
N ALA A 378 -16.64 4.82 -28.91
CA ALA A 378 -17.40 6.06 -28.84
C ALA A 378 -18.56 6.16 -29.87
N GLY A 379 -18.82 5.10 -30.66
CA GLY A 379 -19.92 5.01 -31.63
C GLY A 379 -19.52 5.20 -33.10
N GLU A 380 -18.23 5.46 -33.41
CA GLU A 380 -17.75 5.57 -34.79
C GLU A 380 -17.47 4.18 -35.38
N GLU A 381 -18.52 3.39 -35.63
CA GLU A 381 -18.46 2.00 -36.13
C GLU A 381 -17.57 1.82 -37.38
N GLY A 382 -17.47 2.86 -38.22
CA GLY A 382 -16.64 2.86 -39.42
C GLY A 382 -15.13 2.98 -39.17
N ALA A 383 -14.69 3.29 -37.95
CA ALA A 383 -13.30 3.66 -37.69
C ALA A 383 -12.29 2.53 -37.92
N THR A 384 -11.33 2.75 -38.82
CA THR A 384 -10.22 1.81 -39.09
C THR A 384 -8.86 2.45 -38.76
N PRO A 385 -7.82 1.65 -38.46
CA PRO A 385 -6.45 2.17 -38.31
C PRO A 385 -5.97 2.93 -39.56
N GLU A 386 -6.41 2.49 -40.75
CA GLU A 386 -5.94 3.00 -42.04
C GLU A 386 -6.68 4.24 -42.54
N GLU A 387 -7.99 4.36 -42.30
CA GLU A 387 -8.86 5.41 -42.87
C GLU A 387 -9.44 6.35 -41.81
N GLY A 388 -9.39 5.98 -40.52
CA GLY A 388 -9.95 6.75 -39.41
C GLY A 388 -11.48 6.63 -39.32
N PRO A 389 -12.14 7.46 -38.48
CA PRO A 389 -11.54 8.46 -37.60
C PRO A 389 -10.74 7.86 -36.43
N TRP A 390 -9.81 8.64 -35.87
CA TRP A 390 -8.96 8.24 -34.75
C TRP A 390 -9.28 9.08 -33.52
N ARG A 391 -9.62 8.47 -32.38
CA ARG A 391 -10.00 9.18 -31.15
C ARG A 391 -8.88 9.13 -30.11
N LEU A 392 -8.24 10.28 -29.89
CA LEU A 392 -7.17 10.47 -28.90
C LEU A 392 -7.75 10.83 -27.52
N THR A 393 -7.06 10.41 -26.45
CA THR A 393 -7.49 10.48 -25.04
C THR A 393 -6.29 10.80 -24.11
N LEU A 394 -6.54 11.04 -22.81
CA LEU A 394 -5.50 11.44 -21.83
C LEU A 394 -4.94 10.30 -20.97
N ASP A 395 -5.38 9.06 -21.17
CA ASP A 395 -4.74 7.87 -20.58
C ASP A 395 -3.37 7.61 -21.21
N MET A 396 -2.44 7.01 -20.46
CA MET A 396 -1.03 6.93 -20.87
C MET A 396 -0.78 6.20 -22.21
N PRO A 397 -1.43 5.05 -22.51
CA PRO A 397 -1.30 4.38 -23.81
C PRO A 397 -1.74 5.23 -25.02
N SER A 398 -2.61 6.23 -24.82
CA SER A 398 -3.06 7.17 -25.85
C SER A 398 -2.20 8.44 -25.89
N TYR A 399 -2.01 9.07 -24.72
CA TYR A 399 -1.25 10.31 -24.56
C TYR A 399 0.23 10.18 -24.93
N LEU A 400 0.91 9.12 -24.46
CA LEU A 400 2.37 9.01 -24.59
C LEU A 400 2.81 8.84 -26.06
N PRO A 401 2.21 7.95 -26.87
CA PRO A 401 2.54 7.86 -28.31
C PRO A 401 2.23 9.14 -29.09
N CYS A 402 1.16 9.87 -28.73
CA CYS A 402 0.87 11.18 -29.33
C CYS A 402 1.99 12.18 -29.07
N MET A 403 2.54 12.20 -27.85
CA MET A 403 3.65 13.09 -27.52
C MET A 403 5.00 12.65 -28.11
N GLN A 404 5.17 11.36 -28.40
CA GLN A 404 6.42 10.78 -28.93
C GLN A 404 6.53 10.82 -30.46
N HIS A 405 5.47 10.49 -31.19
CA HIS A 405 5.56 10.16 -32.63
C HIS A 405 4.76 11.07 -33.56
N LEU A 406 3.70 11.73 -33.07
CA LEU A 406 2.77 12.50 -33.90
C LEU A 406 3.44 13.78 -34.44
N LYS A 407 3.56 13.91 -35.76
CA LYS A 407 4.33 15.00 -36.40
C LYS A 407 3.63 16.36 -36.36
N ASN A 408 2.29 16.40 -36.48
CA ASN A 408 1.52 17.65 -36.39
C ASN A 408 1.73 18.30 -35.00
N ARG A 409 2.49 19.40 -35.00
CA ARG A 409 2.86 20.13 -33.78
C ARG A 409 1.66 20.77 -33.07
N GLU A 410 0.64 21.21 -33.79
CA GLU A 410 -0.56 21.76 -33.16
C GLU A 410 -1.33 20.70 -32.37
N VAL A 411 -1.40 19.47 -32.88
CA VAL A 411 -2.05 18.36 -32.19
C VAL A 411 -1.27 17.97 -30.94
N ARG A 412 0.08 17.91 -31.01
CA ARG A 412 0.91 17.76 -29.81
C ARG A 412 0.68 18.88 -28.78
N GLU A 413 0.58 20.14 -29.20
CA GLU A 413 0.31 21.25 -28.27
C GLU A 413 -1.09 21.12 -27.63
N LYS A 414 -2.12 20.82 -28.43
CA LYS A 414 -3.51 20.63 -27.94
C LYS A 414 -3.59 19.51 -26.90
N VAL A 415 -2.99 18.35 -27.18
CA VAL A 415 -2.96 17.17 -26.28
C VAL A 415 -2.10 17.43 -25.04
N TYR A 416 -0.92 18.03 -25.20
CA TYR A 416 -0.05 18.39 -24.07
C TYR A 416 -0.73 19.35 -23.09
N ARG A 417 -1.32 20.44 -23.62
CA ARG A 417 -2.01 21.42 -22.79
C ARG A 417 -3.14 20.77 -22.00
N ALA A 418 -4.02 20.02 -22.66
CA ALA A 418 -5.11 19.29 -22.02
C ALA A 418 -4.64 18.36 -20.90
N PHE A 419 -3.54 17.62 -21.10
CA PHE A 419 -2.96 16.79 -20.04
C PHE A 419 -2.42 17.61 -18.86
N THR A 420 -1.75 18.74 -19.12
CA THR A 420 -1.22 19.62 -18.05
C THR A 420 -2.28 20.44 -17.32
N THR A 421 -3.48 20.61 -17.88
CA THR A 421 -4.60 21.37 -17.30
C THR A 421 -5.76 20.49 -16.80
N ARG A 422 -5.57 19.17 -16.72
CA ARG A 422 -6.62 18.24 -16.26
C ARG A 422 -6.92 18.43 -14.77
N ALA A 423 -8.20 18.32 -14.42
CA ALA A 423 -8.76 18.56 -13.09
C ALA A 423 -8.41 19.94 -12.48
N SER A 424 -8.24 20.97 -13.32
CA SER A 424 -8.07 22.36 -12.87
C SER A 424 -9.27 23.23 -13.24
N SER A 425 -9.18 24.53 -12.98
CA SER A 425 -10.17 25.57 -13.31
C SER A 425 -10.70 25.61 -14.77
N VAL A 426 -10.06 24.93 -15.73
CA VAL A 426 -10.54 24.77 -17.12
C VAL A 426 -11.16 23.40 -17.43
N SER A 427 -11.19 22.48 -16.45
CA SER A 427 -11.76 21.14 -16.59
C SER A 427 -13.23 21.10 -16.17
N VAL A 428 -14.07 20.55 -17.05
CA VAL A 428 -15.52 20.41 -16.87
C VAL A 428 -15.89 18.96 -17.20
N GLY A 429 -16.73 18.35 -16.35
CA GLY A 429 -17.21 16.97 -16.54
C GLY A 429 -18.29 16.85 -17.61
N GLU A 430 -18.62 15.61 -17.98
CA GLU A 430 -19.69 15.29 -18.94
C GLU A 430 -21.08 15.81 -18.49
N ASP A 431 -21.26 16.02 -17.19
CA ASP A 431 -22.46 16.57 -16.56
C ASP A 431 -22.46 18.11 -16.43
N GLY A 432 -21.40 18.78 -16.90
CA GLY A 432 -21.23 20.22 -16.83
C GLY A 432 -20.72 20.76 -15.49
N LYS A 433 -20.36 19.92 -14.51
CA LYS A 433 -19.74 20.36 -13.25
C LYS A 433 -18.26 20.73 -13.46
N SER A 434 -17.76 21.68 -12.67
CA SER A 434 -16.32 21.95 -12.59
C SER A 434 -15.60 20.81 -11.87
N LEU A 435 -14.44 20.40 -12.40
CA LEU A 435 -13.58 19.35 -11.84
C LEU A 435 -12.30 19.95 -11.22
N ASP A 436 -12.37 21.18 -10.73
CA ASP A 436 -11.20 21.94 -10.29
C ASP A 436 -10.68 21.49 -8.90
N ASN A 437 -9.47 20.94 -8.89
CA ASN A 437 -8.73 20.55 -7.70
C ASN A 437 -7.90 21.69 -7.08
N GLU A 438 -7.76 22.86 -7.70
CA GLU A 438 -7.00 24.00 -7.11
C GLU A 438 -7.53 24.38 -5.70
N PRO A 439 -8.85 24.50 -5.44
CA PRO A 439 -9.40 24.76 -4.10
C PRO A 439 -9.20 23.58 -3.12
N HIS A 440 -9.30 22.34 -3.61
CA HIS A 440 -9.10 21.15 -2.79
C HIS A 440 -7.66 21.02 -2.32
N ILE A 441 -6.67 21.31 -3.18
CA ILE A 441 -5.25 21.35 -2.81
C ILE A 441 -5.00 22.40 -1.73
N ALA A 442 -5.48 23.63 -1.91
CA ALA A 442 -5.30 24.71 -0.94
C ALA A 442 -5.82 24.31 0.45
N ARG A 443 -7.03 23.72 0.51
CA ARG A 443 -7.63 23.26 1.76
C ARG A 443 -6.90 22.04 2.36
N ILE A 444 -6.45 21.08 1.56
CA ILE A 444 -5.63 19.94 2.04
C ILE A 444 -4.32 20.44 2.69
N LEU A 445 -3.67 21.45 2.11
CA LEU A 445 -2.43 22.03 2.66
C LEU A 445 -2.68 22.80 3.97
N GLU A 446 -3.76 23.59 4.05
CA GLU A 446 -4.19 24.26 5.27
C GLU A 446 -4.49 23.25 6.40
N LEU A 447 -5.33 22.26 6.12
CA LEU A 447 -5.71 21.20 7.05
C LEU A 447 -4.50 20.43 7.58
N LYS A 448 -3.56 20.03 6.71
CA LYS A 448 -2.32 19.34 7.10
C LYS A 448 -1.40 20.23 7.96
N LYS A 449 -1.34 21.54 7.72
CA LYS A 449 -0.59 22.51 8.54
C LYS A 449 -1.21 22.69 9.94
N THR A 450 -2.53 22.80 10.03
CA THR A 450 -3.24 22.86 11.32
C THR A 450 -3.07 21.55 12.09
N MET A 451 -3.19 20.40 11.42
CA MET A 451 -2.98 19.08 12.04
C MET A 451 -1.58 18.91 12.64
N ALA A 452 -0.54 19.32 11.92
CA ALA A 452 0.83 19.30 12.44
C ALA A 452 0.97 20.19 13.68
N SER A 453 0.37 21.38 13.67
CA SER A 453 0.36 22.32 14.80
C SER A 453 -0.34 21.73 16.03
N LEU A 454 -1.48 21.05 15.85
CA LEU A 454 -2.21 20.36 16.93
C LEU A 454 -1.39 19.22 17.55
N LEU A 455 -0.67 18.46 16.72
CA LEU A 455 0.23 17.39 17.15
C LEU A 455 1.58 17.90 17.71
N GLY A 456 1.84 19.21 17.68
CA GLY A 456 3.06 19.83 18.23
C GLY A 456 4.29 19.81 17.32
N TYR A 457 4.12 19.51 16.03
CA TYR A 457 5.20 19.54 15.02
C TYR A 457 5.21 20.90 14.29
N GLY A 458 6.37 21.29 13.74
CA GLY A 458 6.53 22.54 12.99
C GLY A 458 5.89 22.52 11.60
N SER A 459 5.80 21.33 10.99
CA SER A 459 5.22 21.15 9.66
C SER A 459 4.66 19.73 9.44
N TYR A 460 3.83 19.56 8.40
CA TYR A 460 3.31 18.23 8.03
C TYR A 460 4.41 17.28 7.54
N ALA A 461 5.49 17.80 6.96
CA ALA A 461 6.65 16.99 6.61
C ALA A 461 7.28 16.31 7.85
N GLU A 462 7.36 16.98 8.99
CA GLU A 462 7.87 16.37 10.23
C GLU A 462 6.92 15.27 10.76
N VAL A 463 5.59 15.49 10.68
CA VAL A 463 4.57 14.47 10.99
C VAL A 463 4.72 13.25 10.08
N SER A 464 4.98 13.46 8.78
CA SER A 464 5.14 12.40 7.78
C SER A 464 6.48 11.66 7.91
N LEU A 465 7.54 12.33 8.37
CA LEU A 465 8.86 11.72 8.61
C LEU A 465 8.91 10.92 9.92
N ALA A 466 8.05 11.24 10.90
CA ALA A 466 8.00 10.56 12.22
C ALA A 466 7.62 9.06 12.17
N SER A 467 7.37 8.50 10.97
CA SER A 467 7.13 7.08 10.68
C SER A 467 7.87 6.58 9.43
N LYS A 468 8.96 7.25 9.03
CA LYS A 468 9.83 6.91 7.89
C LYS A 468 11.28 6.66 8.34
N MET A 469 12.15 6.20 7.44
CA MET A 469 13.58 5.98 7.68
C MET A 469 14.41 7.27 7.71
N ALA A 470 14.03 8.29 6.92
CA ALA A 470 14.78 9.54 6.84
C ALA A 470 14.64 10.35 8.13
N ASP A 471 15.75 10.52 8.86
CA ASP A 471 15.77 11.11 10.21
C ASP A 471 15.24 12.57 10.28
N SER A 472 15.31 13.34 9.18
CA SER A 472 14.81 14.72 9.11
C SER A 472 14.59 15.24 7.68
N VAL A 473 13.98 16.42 7.55
CA VAL A 473 13.80 17.12 6.26
C VAL A 473 15.15 17.46 5.62
N GLU A 474 16.15 17.82 6.42
CA GLU A 474 17.52 18.09 5.95
C GLU A 474 18.16 16.86 5.31
N ALA A 475 17.93 15.65 5.83
CA ALA A 475 18.44 14.42 5.22
C ALA A 475 17.84 14.15 3.83
N VAL A 476 16.56 14.52 3.63
CA VAL A 476 15.89 14.46 2.32
C VAL A 476 16.43 15.54 1.37
N ASP A 477 16.56 16.78 1.85
CA ASP A 477 17.11 17.90 1.07
C ASP A 477 18.57 17.64 0.66
N ASP A 478 19.41 17.05 1.53
CA ASP A 478 20.82 16.72 1.25
C ASP A 478 20.96 15.64 0.17
N LEU A 479 20.17 14.55 0.26
CA LEU A 479 20.15 13.51 -0.79
C LEU A 479 19.67 14.09 -2.13
N THR A 480 18.59 14.87 -2.10
CA THR A 480 18.02 15.51 -3.29
C THR A 480 19.00 16.52 -3.90
N ALA A 481 19.74 17.29 -3.08
CA ALA A 481 20.78 18.22 -3.54
C ALA A 481 21.98 17.50 -4.17
N MET A 482 22.44 16.39 -3.58
CA MET A 482 23.53 15.57 -4.10
C MET A 482 23.18 14.96 -5.47
N LEU A 483 22.00 14.32 -5.58
CA LEU A 483 21.53 13.78 -6.87
C LEU A 483 21.34 14.89 -7.92
N ARG A 484 20.81 16.05 -7.50
CA ARG A 484 20.67 17.23 -8.37
C ARG A 484 22.03 17.74 -8.88
N GLU A 485 23.06 17.77 -8.06
CA GLU A 485 24.41 18.25 -8.44
C GLU A 485 24.97 17.45 -9.63
N LYS A 486 24.75 16.13 -9.66
CA LYS A 486 25.20 15.27 -10.77
C LYS A 486 24.26 15.34 -11.98
N SER A 487 22.96 15.47 -11.73
CA SER A 487 21.91 15.41 -12.77
C SER A 487 21.77 16.71 -13.57
N TYR A 488 21.87 17.88 -12.92
CA TYR A 488 21.58 19.16 -13.57
C TYR A 488 22.52 19.48 -14.75
N PRO A 489 23.86 19.36 -14.61
CA PRO A 489 24.77 19.58 -15.74
C PRO A 489 24.63 18.54 -16.85
N ALA A 490 24.06 17.37 -16.57
CA ALA A 490 23.74 16.37 -17.60
C ALA A 490 22.49 16.79 -18.39
N ALA A 491 21.40 17.15 -17.69
CA ALA A 491 20.18 17.64 -18.32
C ALA A 491 20.38 18.88 -19.20
N GLU A 492 21.27 19.81 -18.80
CA GLU A 492 21.62 20.97 -19.64
C GLU A 492 22.29 20.57 -20.96
N ARG A 493 23.20 19.58 -20.94
CA ARG A 493 23.82 19.05 -22.16
C ARG A 493 22.80 18.30 -23.01
N GLU A 494 22.00 17.43 -22.39
CA GLU A 494 20.95 16.66 -23.06
C GLU A 494 19.96 17.57 -23.81
N LEU A 495 19.55 18.68 -23.21
CA LEU A 495 18.67 19.68 -23.83
C LEU A 495 19.35 20.43 -24.98
N GLU A 496 20.61 20.84 -24.84
CA GLU A 496 21.31 21.59 -25.89
C GLU A 496 21.67 20.69 -27.09
N GLU A 497 22.04 19.43 -26.83
CA GLU A 497 22.14 18.41 -27.89
C GLU A 497 20.79 18.21 -28.59
N LEU A 498 19.67 18.17 -27.85
CA LEU A 498 18.32 18.02 -28.42
C LEU A 498 17.93 19.21 -29.32
N ARG A 499 18.29 20.44 -28.93
CA ARG A 499 18.09 21.66 -29.73
C ARG A 499 18.94 21.67 -31.00
N ALA A 500 20.23 21.38 -30.88
CA ALA A 500 21.12 21.27 -32.03
C ALA A 500 20.62 20.19 -33.00
N TYR A 501 20.12 19.09 -32.46
CA TYR A 501 19.56 17.98 -33.23
C TYR A 501 18.27 18.34 -33.98
N ALA A 502 17.28 18.92 -33.30
CA ALA A 502 16.03 19.37 -33.93
C ALA A 502 16.32 20.35 -35.08
N LYS A 503 17.27 21.26 -34.88
CA LYS A 503 17.71 22.23 -35.88
C LYS A 503 18.38 21.58 -37.09
N GLU A 504 19.23 20.58 -36.91
CA GLU A 504 19.81 19.79 -38.02
C GLU A 504 18.71 19.19 -38.90
N LYS A 505 17.62 18.72 -38.28
CA LYS A 505 16.49 18.09 -38.97
C LYS A 505 15.43 19.07 -39.50
N GLY A 506 15.73 20.36 -39.54
CA GLY A 506 14.93 21.40 -40.18
C GLY A 506 13.91 22.11 -39.28
N ASN A 507 14.02 21.98 -37.96
CA ASN A 507 13.18 22.71 -37.01
C ASN A 507 13.83 24.06 -36.63
N ASP A 508 13.40 25.14 -37.29
CA ASP A 508 13.84 26.51 -36.99
C ASP A 508 13.13 27.15 -35.78
N GLU A 509 12.11 26.50 -35.22
CA GLU A 509 11.36 26.98 -34.04
C GLU A 509 12.07 26.69 -32.70
N GLU A 510 11.74 27.45 -31.65
CA GLU A 510 12.24 27.16 -30.30
C GLU A 510 11.58 25.90 -29.72
N LEU A 511 12.39 25.00 -29.16
CA LEU A 511 11.95 23.70 -28.64
C LEU A 511 11.19 23.89 -27.30
N THR A 512 9.89 23.59 -27.33
CA THR A 512 8.99 23.71 -26.17
C THR A 512 8.75 22.36 -25.48
N LEU A 513 8.02 22.35 -24.36
CA LEU A 513 7.71 21.14 -23.59
C LEU A 513 6.95 20.06 -24.40
N TRP A 514 6.06 20.45 -25.33
CA TRP A 514 5.35 19.52 -26.22
C TRP A 514 6.19 19.05 -27.42
N ASP A 515 7.39 19.60 -27.58
CA ASP A 515 8.39 19.16 -28.56
C ASP A 515 9.49 18.28 -27.92
N VAL A 516 9.70 18.34 -26.60
CA VAL A 516 10.72 17.52 -25.90
C VAL A 516 10.49 16.03 -26.12
N ALA A 517 9.27 15.54 -25.88
CA ALA A 517 8.94 14.13 -26.01
C ALA A 517 9.09 13.64 -27.45
N PHE A 518 8.68 14.47 -28.41
CA PHE A 518 8.83 14.23 -29.84
C PHE A 518 10.32 14.13 -30.19
N TRP A 519 11.11 15.19 -30.09
CA TRP A 519 12.54 15.13 -30.48
C TRP A 519 13.37 14.13 -29.66
N ARG A 520 12.93 13.75 -28.45
CA ARG A 520 13.56 12.67 -27.65
C ARG A 520 13.32 11.29 -28.23
N VAL A 521 12.11 11.00 -28.72
CA VAL A 521 11.68 9.64 -29.09
C VAL A 521 11.50 9.47 -30.59
N SER A 522 11.05 10.48 -31.33
CA SER A 522 10.90 10.46 -32.78
C SER A 522 12.24 10.22 -33.47
N GLU A 523 12.57 8.95 -33.73
CA GLU A 523 12.72 8.37 -35.08
C GLU A 523 13.64 9.12 -36.03
N ARG A 524 14.61 9.82 -35.43
CA ARG A 524 15.77 10.41 -36.09
C ARG A 524 16.98 10.32 -35.14
N ARG A 525 16.97 10.83 -33.90
CA ARG A 525 18.20 10.72 -33.04
C ARG A 525 18.39 9.30 -32.49
N LYS A 526 17.32 8.65 -32.02
CA LYS A 526 17.37 7.23 -31.62
C LYS A 526 17.64 6.33 -32.83
N GLU A 527 16.92 6.53 -33.93
CA GLU A 527 17.15 5.79 -35.19
C GLU A 527 18.56 5.96 -35.75
N GLU A 528 19.12 7.17 -35.84
CA GLU A 528 20.44 7.38 -36.45
C GLU A 528 21.60 6.92 -35.55
N LEU A 529 21.42 6.93 -34.21
CA LEU A 529 22.43 6.44 -33.26
C LEU A 529 22.36 4.92 -33.01
N TYR A 530 21.15 4.33 -33.05
CA TYR A 530 20.92 2.94 -32.65
C TYR A 530 20.28 2.07 -33.73
N ALA A 531 19.69 2.63 -34.79
CA ALA A 531 19.07 1.91 -35.91
C ALA A 531 18.06 0.82 -35.47
N PHE A 532 17.05 1.23 -34.71
CA PHE A 532 15.79 0.51 -34.44
C PHE A 532 14.77 1.47 -33.80
N SER A 533 13.48 1.17 -33.93
CA SER A 533 12.34 1.87 -33.31
C SER A 533 11.90 1.21 -32.00
N GLU A 534 11.07 1.90 -31.20
CA GLU A 534 10.43 1.27 -30.03
C GLU A 534 9.34 0.26 -30.43
N GLU A 535 8.76 0.42 -31.63
CA GLU A 535 7.77 -0.51 -32.19
C GLU A 535 8.40 -1.82 -32.70
N ASP A 536 9.66 -1.80 -33.17
CA ASP A 536 10.40 -3.04 -33.52
C ASP A 536 10.56 -3.99 -32.32
N LEU A 537 10.45 -3.48 -31.09
CA LEU A 537 10.51 -4.28 -29.87
C LEU A 537 9.14 -4.83 -29.43
N ARG A 538 8.03 -4.13 -29.69
CA ARG A 538 6.68 -4.53 -29.23
C ARG A 538 6.33 -5.99 -29.57
N PRO A 539 6.60 -6.52 -30.80
CA PRO A 539 6.32 -7.91 -31.12
C PRO A 539 7.01 -8.94 -30.25
N TYR A 540 8.12 -8.60 -29.57
CA TYR A 540 8.87 -9.47 -28.67
C TYR A 540 8.36 -9.45 -27.22
N PHE A 541 7.51 -8.50 -26.84
CA PHE A 541 7.05 -8.31 -25.47
C PHE A 541 5.54 -8.53 -25.35
N SER A 542 5.06 -9.71 -25.75
CA SER A 542 3.68 -10.10 -25.49
C SER A 542 3.47 -10.42 -24.01
N LEU A 543 2.37 -9.96 -23.41
CA LEU A 543 2.09 -10.15 -21.97
C LEU A 543 2.22 -11.62 -21.50
N PRO A 544 1.75 -12.65 -22.24
CA PRO A 544 1.92 -14.06 -21.81
C PRO A 544 3.39 -14.47 -21.64
N GLU A 545 4.25 -14.10 -22.60
CA GLU A 545 5.68 -14.42 -22.59
C GLU A 545 6.41 -13.66 -21.47
N VAL A 546 6.05 -12.37 -21.28
CA VAL A 546 6.56 -11.53 -20.18
C VAL A 546 6.23 -12.13 -18.82
N LEU A 547 5.02 -12.64 -18.62
CA LEU A 547 4.65 -13.36 -17.40
C LEU A 547 5.44 -14.66 -17.22
N GLU A 548 5.62 -15.47 -18.27
CA GLU A 548 6.40 -16.71 -18.18
C GLU A 548 7.85 -16.46 -17.73
N GLY A 549 8.56 -15.52 -18.37
CA GLY A 549 9.94 -15.19 -17.98
C GLY A 549 10.05 -14.49 -16.61
N MET A 550 9.05 -13.71 -16.21
CA MET A 550 8.98 -13.11 -14.87
C MET A 550 8.77 -14.17 -13.78
N PHE A 551 7.94 -15.18 -14.04
CA PHE A 551 7.72 -16.31 -13.13
C PHE A 551 8.94 -17.25 -13.10
N GLY A 552 9.58 -17.50 -14.25
CA GLY A 552 10.85 -18.22 -14.34
C GLY A 552 11.96 -17.56 -13.54
N LEU A 553 12.06 -16.22 -13.60
CA LEU A 553 12.96 -15.44 -12.74
C LEU A 553 12.64 -15.60 -11.25
N ALA A 554 11.36 -15.52 -10.86
CA ALA A 554 10.96 -15.71 -9.47
C ALA A 554 11.32 -17.10 -8.93
N GLY A 555 11.14 -18.15 -9.74
CA GLY A 555 11.59 -19.50 -9.42
C GLY A 555 13.10 -19.61 -9.26
N ARG A 556 13.86 -19.00 -10.18
CA ARG A 556 15.34 -19.01 -10.17
C ARG A 556 15.94 -18.28 -8.96
N LEU A 557 15.40 -17.11 -8.61
CA LEU A 557 15.92 -16.28 -7.52
C LEU A 557 15.39 -16.68 -6.14
N PHE A 558 14.11 -17.05 -6.05
CA PHE A 558 13.39 -17.19 -4.78
C PHE A 558 12.81 -18.59 -4.55
N GLY A 559 13.01 -19.54 -5.47
CA GLY A 559 12.60 -20.94 -5.29
C GLY A 559 11.08 -21.13 -5.20
N VAL A 560 10.30 -20.35 -5.96
CA VAL A 560 8.83 -20.45 -6.02
C VAL A 560 8.33 -20.83 -7.41
N SER A 561 7.29 -21.65 -7.48
CA SER A 561 6.57 -21.93 -8.72
C SER A 561 5.26 -21.16 -8.74
N ILE A 562 4.98 -20.51 -9.87
CA ILE A 562 3.76 -19.71 -10.08
C ILE A 562 2.98 -20.35 -11.22
N SER A 563 1.70 -20.62 -10.99
CA SER A 563 0.81 -21.27 -11.97
C SER A 563 -0.50 -20.49 -12.09
N PRO A 564 -1.07 -20.35 -13.31
CA PRO A 564 -2.41 -19.79 -13.48
C PRO A 564 -3.42 -20.66 -12.74
N ALA A 565 -4.40 -19.96 -12.15
CA ALA A 565 -5.50 -20.49 -11.35
C ALA A 565 -6.82 -19.80 -11.76
N ASP A 566 -6.89 -19.34 -13.03
CA ASP A 566 -8.04 -18.66 -13.60
C ASP A 566 -9.30 -19.55 -13.46
N GLY A 567 -10.31 -19.06 -12.73
CA GLY A 567 -11.52 -19.82 -12.39
C GLY A 567 -11.53 -20.49 -11.01
N GLU A 568 -10.42 -20.52 -10.26
CA GLU A 568 -10.44 -20.83 -8.81
C GLU A 568 -10.95 -19.65 -7.97
N ALA A 569 -10.89 -18.43 -8.52
CA ALA A 569 -11.30 -17.19 -7.89
C ALA A 569 -12.28 -16.42 -8.79
N GLU A 570 -13.26 -15.75 -8.18
CA GLU A 570 -14.10 -14.77 -8.85
C GLU A 570 -13.31 -13.49 -9.16
N VAL A 571 -13.72 -12.77 -10.22
CA VAL A 571 -13.04 -11.56 -10.70
C VAL A 571 -14.02 -10.44 -11.03
N TRP A 572 -13.55 -9.19 -10.91
CA TRP A 572 -14.39 -8.01 -11.17
C TRP A 572 -14.56 -7.68 -12.66
N ASN A 573 -13.66 -8.15 -13.52
CA ASN A 573 -13.60 -7.91 -14.96
C ASN A 573 -12.95 -9.13 -15.66
N PRO A 574 -13.35 -9.51 -16.89
CA PRO A 574 -12.88 -10.73 -17.56
C PRO A 574 -11.40 -10.72 -18.00
N ASP A 575 -10.74 -9.56 -18.06
CA ASP A 575 -9.30 -9.46 -18.36
C ASP A 575 -8.41 -9.78 -17.15
N VAL A 576 -9.01 -9.90 -15.96
CA VAL A 576 -8.31 -10.14 -14.70
C VAL A 576 -7.89 -11.60 -14.62
N ARG A 577 -6.59 -11.84 -14.40
CA ARG A 577 -6.03 -13.18 -14.24
C ARG A 577 -5.74 -13.50 -12.77
N PHE A 578 -5.81 -14.77 -12.41
CA PHE A 578 -5.52 -15.26 -11.06
C PHE A 578 -4.40 -16.30 -11.06
N PHE A 579 -3.51 -16.23 -10.09
CA PHE A 579 -2.31 -17.07 -10.00
C PHE A 579 -2.08 -17.57 -8.57
N ASN A 580 -1.67 -18.84 -8.46
CA ASN A 580 -1.23 -19.45 -7.21
C ASN A 580 0.30 -19.58 -7.17
N ILE A 581 0.89 -19.32 -6.00
CA ILE A 581 2.33 -19.45 -5.72
C ILE A 581 2.55 -20.62 -4.76
N LYS A 582 3.52 -21.48 -5.08
CA LYS A 582 3.96 -22.60 -4.24
C LYS A 582 5.47 -22.53 -4.01
N ASP A 583 5.95 -22.98 -2.85
CA ASP A 583 7.39 -23.13 -2.63
C ASP A 583 7.90 -24.41 -3.31
N THR A 584 9.02 -24.32 -4.02
CA THR A 584 9.55 -25.45 -4.81
C THR A 584 10.21 -26.54 -3.96
N ALA A 585 10.54 -26.27 -2.69
CA ALA A 585 11.18 -27.23 -1.81
C ALA A 585 10.19 -28.05 -0.98
N SER A 586 9.04 -27.48 -0.59
CA SER A 586 7.96 -28.23 0.10
C SER A 586 6.78 -28.61 -0.80
N GLY A 587 6.54 -27.86 -1.88
CA GLY A 587 5.37 -28.02 -2.74
C GLY A 587 4.07 -27.41 -2.18
N GLU A 588 4.15 -26.78 -1.00
CA GLU A 588 3.01 -26.15 -0.31
C GLU A 588 2.60 -24.84 -0.98
N HIS A 589 1.32 -24.47 -0.85
CA HIS A 589 0.83 -23.16 -1.24
C HIS A 589 1.33 -22.10 -0.26
N VAL A 590 1.80 -20.98 -0.80
CA VAL A 590 2.37 -19.85 -0.04
C VAL A 590 1.46 -18.64 -0.11
N ALA A 591 1.00 -18.30 -1.32
CA ALA A 591 0.30 -17.06 -1.62
C ALA A 591 -0.47 -17.15 -2.95
N SER A 592 -1.33 -16.17 -3.22
CA SER A 592 -1.95 -15.99 -4.54
C SER A 592 -2.00 -14.53 -4.95
N PHE A 593 -2.23 -14.24 -6.23
CA PHE A 593 -2.49 -12.87 -6.67
C PHE A 593 -3.41 -12.77 -7.89
N TYR A 594 -4.07 -11.63 -7.96
CA TYR A 594 -4.79 -11.15 -9.14
C TYR A 594 -3.89 -10.23 -9.97
N LEU A 595 -4.08 -10.22 -11.30
CA LEU A 595 -3.44 -9.29 -12.22
C LEU A 595 -4.49 -8.62 -13.11
N ASP A 596 -4.60 -7.29 -13.02
CA ASP A 596 -5.46 -6.45 -13.87
C ASP A 596 -4.59 -5.50 -14.71
N ALA A 597 -4.17 -5.96 -15.88
CA ALA A 597 -3.04 -5.40 -16.62
C ALA A 597 -3.35 -4.15 -17.49
N TYR A 598 -4.57 -4.04 -18.03
CA TYR A 598 -4.86 -3.13 -19.15
C TYR A 598 -5.46 -1.78 -18.73
N SER A 599 -5.27 -0.75 -19.56
CA SER A 599 -5.93 0.54 -19.39
C SER A 599 -7.44 0.45 -19.66
N ARG A 600 -8.23 1.05 -18.76
CA ARG A 600 -9.70 1.16 -18.85
C ARG A 600 -10.19 2.52 -18.33
N PRO A 601 -9.90 3.64 -19.03
CA PRO A 601 -10.12 5.00 -18.51
C PRO A 601 -11.60 5.34 -18.22
N GLU A 602 -12.54 4.51 -18.65
CA GLU A 602 -13.97 4.65 -18.35
C GLU A 602 -14.35 4.23 -16.91
N ASN A 603 -13.56 3.37 -16.25
CA ASN A 603 -13.85 2.86 -14.89
C ASN A 603 -12.62 2.57 -13.99
N LYS A 604 -11.40 2.69 -14.50
CA LYS A 604 -10.14 2.35 -13.79
C LYS A 604 -9.27 3.59 -13.62
N ARG A 605 -8.74 3.81 -12.41
CA ARG A 605 -7.78 4.91 -12.16
C ARG A 605 -6.47 4.64 -12.91
N GLY A 606 -5.87 5.69 -13.48
CA GLY A 606 -4.61 5.59 -14.20
C GLY A 606 -3.39 5.34 -13.29
N GLY A 607 -2.27 4.93 -13.91
CA GLY A 607 -1.02 4.57 -13.23
C GLY A 607 -0.84 3.06 -13.10
N ALA A 608 -0.04 2.63 -12.14
CA ALA A 608 0.09 1.25 -11.70
C ALA A 608 0.19 1.23 -10.17
N TRP A 609 -0.21 0.12 -9.54
CA TRP A 609 -0.07 -0.11 -8.10
C TRP A 609 -0.30 -1.58 -7.74
N MET A 610 0.38 -2.00 -6.67
CA MET A 610 0.04 -3.17 -5.87
C MET A 610 -0.98 -2.79 -4.79
N GLY A 611 -1.85 -3.73 -4.42
CA GLY A 611 -2.74 -3.61 -3.27
C GLY A 611 -2.86 -4.92 -2.50
N VAL A 612 -3.13 -4.83 -1.20
CA VAL A 612 -3.42 -6.01 -0.37
C VAL A 612 -4.86 -6.46 -0.62
N CYS A 613 -5.05 -7.72 -0.98
CA CYS A 613 -6.35 -8.39 -0.98
C CYS A 613 -6.60 -9.06 0.38
N ILE A 614 -5.64 -9.87 0.82
CA ILE A 614 -5.62 -10.51 2.13
C ILE A 614 -4.19 -10.40 2.69
N GLY A 615 -4.06 -10.01 3.95
CA GLY A 615 -2.77 -10.02 4.67
C GLY A 615 -2.48 -11.40 5.27
N ALA A 616 -1.20 -11.79 5.30
CA ALA A 616 -0.77 -12.97 6.05
C ALA A 616 -1.00 -12.74 7.55
N SER A 617 -1.67 -13.68 8.24
CA SER A 617 -1.95 -13.54 9.67
C SER A 617 -2.18 -14.89 10.35
N LYS A 618 -1.42 -15.16 11.41
CA LYS A 618 -1.67 -16.26 12.34
C LYS A 618 -2.88 -15.98 13.25
N ALA A 619 -3.19 -14.72 13.55
CA ALA A 619 -4.32 -14.38 14.41
C ALA A 619 -5.67 -14.67 13.73
N LEU A 620 -5.71 -14.53 12.40
CA LEU A 620 -6.87 -14.75 11.53
C LEU A 620 -6.82 -16.09 10.76
N GLY A 621 -5.67 -16.78 10.72
CA GLY A 621 -5.48 -18.02 9.97
C GLY A 621 -5.38 -17.84 8.44
N ARG A 622 -4.87 -16.71 7.97
CA ARG A 622 -4.91 -16.30 6.55
C ARG A 622 -3.53 -16.31 5.89
N SER A 623 -3.47 -16.80 4.65
CA SER A 623 -2.33 -16.66 3.73
C SER A 623 -2.42 -15.35 2.93
N PRO A 624 -1.29 -14.75 2.48
CA PRO A 624 -1.30 -13.47 1.77
C PRO A 624 -1.87 -13.61 0.35
N VAL A 625 -2.70 -12.63 -0.03
CA VAL A 625 -3.20 -12.46 -1.40
C VAL A 625 -2.99 -11.01 -1.85
N ALA A 626 -2.48 -10.81 -3.06
CA ALA A 626 -2.21 -9.49 -3.64
C ALA A 626 -3.13 -9.16 -4.84
N TYR A 627 -3.36 -7.87 -5.05
CA TYR A 627 -3.81 -7.30 -6.32
C TYR A 627 -2.62 -6.64 -7.01
N LEU A 628 -2.32 -7.00 -8.25
CA LEU A 628 -1.36 -6.30 -9.10
C LEU A 628 -2.13 -5.57 -10.20
N THR A 629 -2.02 -4.25 -10.26
CA THR A 629 -2.80 -3.44 -11.21
C THR A 629 -1.88 -2.56 -12.05
N CYS A 630 -1.97 -2.70 -13.37
CA CYS A 630 -1.28 -1.85 -14.35
C CYS A 630 -2.31 -1.18 -15.27
N ASN A 631 -1.92 -0.15 -16.03
CA ASN A 631 -2.72 0.43 -17.11
C ASN A 631 -1.96 0.36 -18.44
N GLY A 632 -1.55 -0.84 -18.83
CA GLY A 632 -0.85 -1.10 -20.09
C GLY A 632 -1.76 -1.13 -21.31
N SER A 633 -1.14 -1.15 -22.49
CA SER A 633 -1.75 -1.23 -23.81
C SER A 633 -2.67 -2.46 -23.92
N PRO A 634 -3.99 -2.29 -24.16
CA PRO A 634 -4.90 -3.43 -24.28
C PRO A 634 -4.64 -4.23 -25.57
N PRO A 635 -5.17 -5.47 -25.68
CA PRO A 635 -5.18 -6.24 -26.93
C PRO A 635 -5.87 -5.48 -28.08
N VAL A 636 -5.33 -5.62 -29.29
CA VAL A 636 -5.84 -4.98 -30.51
C VAL A 636 -6.28 -6.07 -31.50
N GLY A 637 -7.60 -6.25 -31.62
CA GLY A 637 -8.19 -7.38 -32.35
C GLY A 637 -7.83 -8.71 -31.69
N ASP A 638 -7.48 -9.72 -32.50
CA ASP A 638 -7.06 -11.04 -32.04
C ASP A 638 -5.58 -11.09 -31.56
N THR A 639 -4.86 -9.96 -31.63
CA THR A 639 -3.45 -9.86 -31.23
C THR A 639 -3.32 -9.77 -29.70
N PRO A 640 -2.42 -10.52 -29.03
CA PRO A 640 -2.17 -10.34 -27.60
C PRO A 640 -1.69 -8.91 -27.29
N SER A 641 -1.81 -8.48 -26.03
CA SER A 641 -1.22 -7.20 -25.58
C SER A 641 0.29 -7.19 -25.83
N LEU A 642 0.74 -6.30 -26.73
CA LEU A 642 2.15 -6.10 -27.11
C LEU A 642 2.70 -4.86 -26.39
N MET A 643 3.53 -5.12 -25.38
CA MET A 643 4.00 -4.14 -24.41
C MET A 643 5.17 -3.32 -24.96
N THR A 644 5.21 -2.03 -24.65
CA THR A 644 6.45 -1.25 -24.64
C THR A 644 7.39 -1.77 -23.55
N PHE A 645 8.68 -1.50 -23.68
CA PHE A 645 9.63 -1.88 -22.64
C PHE A 645 9.33 -1.23 -21.28
N ARG A 646 8.76 0.00 -21.25
CA ARG A 646 8.38 0.64 -19.97
C ARG A 646 7.17 -0.02 -19.31
N GLU A 647 6.25 -0.58 -20.08
CA GLU A 647 5.16 -1.40 -19.51
C GLU A 647 5.71 -2.70 -18.91
N VAL A 648 6.76 -3.30 -19.50
CA VAL A 648 7.46 -4.47 -18.92
C VAL A 648 8.16 -4.10 -17.60
N GLU A 649 8.92 -2.99 -17.57
CA GLU A 649 9.51 -2.48 -16.31
C GLU A 649 8.42 -2.24 -15.25
N THR A 650 7.27 -1.66 -15.64
CA THR A 650 6.16 -1.38 -14.72
C THR A 650 5.52 -2.66 -14.17
N LEU A 651 5.36 -3.71 -14.99
CA LEU A 651 4.86 -5.00 -14.51
C LEU A 651 5.83 -5.67 -13.52
N PHE A 652 7.14 -5.60 -13.79
CA PHE A 652 8.18 -6.09 -12.86
C PHE A 652 8.19 -5.28 -11.56
N HIS A 653 7.97 -3.97 -11.62
CA HIS A 653 7.86 -3.07 -10.47
C HIS A 653 6.72 -3.49 -9.53
N GLU A 654 5.49 -3.61 -10.04
CA GLU A 654 4.35 -4.04 -9.20
C GLU A 654 4.52 -5.48 -8.67
N PHE A 655 5.09 -6.37 -9.48
CA PHE A 655 5.40 -7.73 -9.06
C PHE A 655 6.45 -7.76 -7.94
N GLY A 656 7.36 -6.78 -7.85
CA GLY A 656 8.30 -6.63 -6.73
C GLY A 656 7.62 -6.30 -5.40
N HIS A 657 6.65 -5.37 -5.38
CA HIS A 657 5.78 -5.17 -4.21
C HIS A 657 4.98 -6.45 -3.89
N GLY A 658 4.44 -7.10 -4.93
CA GLY A 658 3.74 -8.38 -4.81
C GLY A 658 4.58 -9.46 -4.12
N LEU A 659 5.85 -9.61 -4.52
CA LEU A 659 6.80 -10.55 -3.94
C LEU A 659 7.08 -10.27 -2.45
N GLN A 660 7.18 -9.01 -2.04
CA GLN A 660 7.37 -8.68 -0.61
C GLN A 660 6.12 -9.00 0.22
N HIS A 661 4.92 -8.80 -0.34
CA HIS A 661 3.68 -9.20 0.31
C HIS A 661 3.51 -10.72 0.41
N MET A 662 3.77 -11.41 -0.70
CA MET A 662 3.48 -12.83 -0.88
C MET A 662 4.54 -13.77 -0.30
N LEU A 663 5.80 -13.36 -0.22
CA LEU A 663 6.90 -14.20 0.30
C LEU A 663 7.30 -13.86 1.74
N THR A 664 6.43 -13.14 2.46
CA THR A 664 6.62 -12.81 3.87
C THR A 664 6.66 -14.06 4.75
N THR A 665 7.51 -14.06 5.78
CA THR A 665 7.54 -15.07 6.84
C THR A 665 7.10 -14.50 8.19
N MET A 666 6.70 -13.22 8.23
CA MET A 666 6.07 -12.62 9.40
C MET A 666 4.63 -13.12 9.53
N VAL A 667 4.25 -13.46 10.77
CA VAL A 667 2.96 -14.09 11.08
C VAL A 667 2.00 -13.18 11.87
N ASP A 668 2.51 -12.03 12.32
CA ASP A 668 1.77 -10.97 12.99
C ASP A 668 1.28 -9.96 11.93
N GLY A 669 -0.04 -9.81 11.74
CA GLY A 669 -0.61 -9.15 10.55
C GLY A 669 -0.20 -7.68 10.37
N ASP A 670 -0.04 -6.94 11.47
CA ASP A 670 0.38 -5.53 11.48
C ASP A 670 1.84 -5.30 11.03
N CYS A 671 2.65 -6.37 10.86
CA CYS A 671 3.98 -6.29 10.26
C CYS A 671 4.24 -7.30 9.12
N ALA A 672 3.19 -7.95 8.61
CA ALA A 672 3.30 -8.96 7.56
C ALA A 672 3.26 -8.35 6.15
N GLY A 673 4.01 -8.94 5.22
CA GLY A 673 4.11 -8.43 3.85
C GLY A 673 4.73 -7.04 3.80
N ILE A 674 3.98 -6.08 3.27
CA ILE A 674 4.37 -4.65 3.25
C ILE A 674 3.93 -3.88 4.50
N ASN A 675 3.14 -4.48 5.40
CA ASN A 675 2.66 -3.81 6.61
C ASN A 675 3.83 -3.51 7.56
N GLY A 676 3.79 -2.35 8.23
CA GLY A 676 4.82 -1.93 9.19
C GLY A 676 6.20 -1.61 8.59
N VAL A 677 6.31 -1.56 7.26
CA VAL A 677 7.50 -1.09 6.53
C VAL A 677 7.45 0.43 6.40
N GLU A 678 8.53 1.11 6.78
CA GLU A 678 8.71 2.55 6.63
C GLU A 678 8.59 2.97 5.15
N TRP A 679 7.84 4.05 4.87
CA TRP A 679 7.34 4.36 3.50
C TRP A 679 8.42 4.76 2.48
N ASP A 680 9.64 5.05 2.92
CA ASP A 680 10.83 5.28 2.08
C ASP A 680 11.68 4.02 1.87
N ALA A 681 11.21 2.86 2.34
CA ALA A 681 11.75 1.54 2.05
C ALA A 681 10.85 0.66 1.15
N VAL A 682 9.54 0.92 1.08
CA VAL A 682 8.57 0.03 0.39
C VAL A 682 8.83 -0.10 -1.13
N GLU A 683 9.51 0.87 -1.71
CA GLU A 683 9.93 0.94 -3.12
C GLU A 683 11.23 0.16 -3.42
N LEU A 684 11.88 -0.43 -2.41
CA LEU A 684 13.09 -1.24 -2.58
C LEU A 684 12.87 -2.48 -3.47
N PRO A 685 11.92 -3.39 -3.16
CA PRO A 685 11.74 -4.60 -3.95
C PRO A 685 11.11 -4.36 -5.33
N SER A 686 10.28 -3.32 -5.50
CA SER A 686 9.68 -2.95 -6.79
C SER A 686 10.76 -2.51 -7.79
N GLN A 687 11.54 -1.49 -7.44
CA GLN A 687 12.63 -0.97 -8.26
C GLN A 687 13.81 -1.95 -8.41
N PHE A 688 14.00 -2.86 -7.45
CA PHE A 688 14.96 -3.96 -7.60
C PHE A 688 14.57 -4.88 -8.76
N MET A 689 13.27 -5.19 -8.94
CA MET A 689 12.82 -6.05 -10.02
C MET A 689 13.00 -5.42 -11.41
N GLU A 690 12.82 -4.10 -11.57
CA GLU A 690 13.08 -3.36 -12.82
C GLU A 690 14.50 -3.58 -13.38
N ASN A 691 15.49 -3.83 -12.52
CA ASN A 691 16.87 -4.06 -12.97
C ASN A 691 17.05 -5.37 -13.76
N TRP A 692 16.20 -6.38 -13.54
CA TRP A 692 16.26 -7.65 -14.26
C TRP A 692 15.75 -7.56 -15.70
N CYS A 693 15.01 -6.51 -16.05
CA CYS A 693 14.64 -6.19 -17.43
C CYS A 693 15.86 -5.84 -18.30
N TYR A 694 17.04 -5.62 -17.70
CA TYR A 694 18.32 -5.40 -18.39
C TYR A 694 19.31 -6.58 -18.25
N HIS A 695 18.87 -7.73 -17.73
CA HIS A 695 19.69 -8.93 -17.58
C HIS A 695 19.46 -9.89 -18.75
N LYS A 696 20.41 -10.02 -19.69
CA LYS A 696 20.21 -10.79 -20.94
C LYS A 696 19.67 -12.23 -20.74
N PRO A 697 20.21 -13.04 -19.81
CA PRO A 697 19.65 -14.38 -19.55
C PRO A 697 18.25 -14.41 -18.94
N THR A 698 17.73 -13.29 -18.41
CA THR A 698 16.31 -13.13 -18.04
C THR A 698 15.49 -12.70 -19.25
N VAL A 699 15.96 -11.69 -19.99
CA VAL A 699 15.24 -11.16 -21.16
C VAL A 699 15.05 -12.22 -22.23
N ASP A 700 16.02 -13.11 -22.44
CA ASP A 700 15.90 -14.23 -23.39
C ASP A 700 14.85 -15.30 -23.01
N GLN A 701 14.27 -15.23 -21.80
CA GLN A 701 13.16 -16.09 -21.40
C GLN A 701 11.81 -15.57 -21.86
N PHE A 702 11.65 -14.24 -22.00
CA PHE A 702 10.37 -13.60 -22.34
C PHE A 702 10.36 -12.79 -23.65
N ALA A 703 11.52 -12.35 -24.15
CA ALA A 703 11.61 -11.51 -25.33
C ALA A 703 11.53 -12.36 -26.61
N LYS A 704 10.37 -12.98 -26.85
CA LYS A 704 10.09 -13.88 -27.97
C LYS A 704 9.07 -13.22 -28.92
N HIS A 705 9.37 -13.19 -30.21
CA HIS A 705 8.49 -12.59 -31.21
C HIS A 705 7.19 -13.39 -31.33
N HIS A 706 6.05 -12.79 -31.00
CA HIS A 706 4.76 -13.48 -30.82
C HIS A 706 4.29 -14.33 -32.01
N GLU A 707 4.65 -13.97 -33.25
CA GLU A 707 4.30 -14.78 -34.44
C GLU A 707 5.30 -15.91 -34.76
N THR A 708 6.58 -15.78 -34.39
CA THR A 708 7.67 -16.65 -34.89
C THR A 708 8.38 -17.44 -33.80
N GLY A 709 8.23 -17.05 -32.53
CA GLY A 709 8.97 -17.61 -31.39
C GLY A 709 10.45 -17.24 -31.34
N GLU A 710 10.94 -16.39 -32.26
CA GLU A 710 12.35 -16.01 -32.30
C GLU A 710 12.71 -15.09 -31.13
N THR A 711 13.86 -15.34 -30.50
CA THR A 711 14.36 -14.54 -29.38
C THR A 711 14.94 -13.22 -29.85
N LEU A 712 14.82 -12.18 -29.02
CA LEU A 712 15.31 -10.83 -29.31
C LEU A 712 16.80 -10.84 -29.72
N PRO A 713 17.14 -10.43 -30.96
CA PRO A 713 18.51 -10.37 -31.45
C PRO A 713 19.44 -9.62 -30.50
N LYS A 714 20.65 -10.14 -30.30
CA LYS A 714 21.62 -9.56 -29.36
C LYS A 714 21.90 -8.08 -29.69
N GLU A 715 21.94 -7.75 -30.97
CA GLU A 715 22.14 -6.40 -31.49
C GLU A 715 21.02 -5.45 -31.01
N LEU A 716 19.75 -5.88 -31.00
CA LEU A 716 18.63 -5.08 -30.49
C LEU A 716 18.70 -4.94 -28.96
N PHE A 717 19.05 -6.01 -28.25
CA PHE A 717 19.24 -5.96 -26.80
C PHE A 717 20.41 -5.05 -26.36
N ASP A 718 21.55 -5.10 -27.04
CA ASP A 718 22.71 -4.24 -26.76
C ASP A 718 22.33 -2.76 -26.92
N LYS A 719 21.53 -2.44 -27.95
CA LYS A 719 21.00 -1.09 -28.21
C LYS A 719 19.97 -0.66 -27.15
N LEU A 720 19.07 -1.55 -26.73
CA LEU A 720 18.14 -1.32 -25.61
C LEU A 720 18.90 -0.94 -24.34
N CYS A 721 19.95 -1.70 -24.00
CA CYS A 721 20.81 -1.39 -22.85
C CYS A 721 21.53 -0.04 -23.01
N ALA A 722 21.99 0.31 -24.21
CA ALA A 722 22.58 1.62 -24.49
C ALA A 722 21.57 2.78 -24.37
N GLN A 723 20.28 2.54 -24.55
CA GLN A 723 19.23 3.55 -24.30
C GLN A 723 18.92 3.76 -22.81
N ARG A 724 19.33 2.87 -21.88
CA ARG A 724 19.03 2.99 -20.44
C ARG A 724 19.49 4.34 -19.84
N THR A 725 20.63 4.86 -20.30
CA THR A 725 21.18 6.15 -19.84
C THR A 725 20.77 7.35 -20.70
N TYR A 726 19.88 7.18 -21.68
CA TYR A 726 19.52 8.24 -22.63
C TYR A 726 18.53 9.26 -22.04
N MET A 727 19.02 10.49 -21.89
CA MET A 727 18.39 11.58 -21.14
C MET A 727 18.14 11.27 -19.66
N ALA A 728 19.05 10.50 -19.04
CA ALA A 728 18.96 10.12 -17.63
C ALA A 728 19.09 11.31 -16.68
N GLY A 729 19.87 12.35 -17.02
CA GLY A 729 19.95 13.59 -16.23
C GLY A 729 18.60 14.30 -16.16
N SER A 730 17.93 14.45 -17.29
CA SER A 730 16.59 15.04 -17.40
C SER A 730 15.52 14.20 -16.70
N ALA A 731 15.59 12.87 -16.82
CA ALA A 731 14.68 11.95 -16.14
C ALA A 731 14.85 11.98 -14.61
N MET A 732 16.09 11.99 -14.13
CA MET A 732 16.41 12.13 -12.71
C MET A 732 15.94 13.48 -12.16
N LEU A 733 16.26 14.59 -12.84
CA LEU A 733 15.77 15.93 -12.49
C LEU A 733 14.25 16.01 -12.34
N ARG A 734 13.49 15.38 -13.25
CA ARG A 734 12.01 15.37 -13.17
C ARG A 734 11.50 14.70 -11.90
N GLN A 735 12.12 13.62 -11.44
CA GLN A 735 11.73 12.95 -10.19
C GLN A 735 12.15 13.76 -8.96
N LEU A 736 13.35 14.37 -8.97
CA LEU A 736 13.81 15.27 -7.92
C LEU A 736 12.94 16.53 -7.80
N TYR A 737 12.44 17.06 -8.93
CA TYR A 737 11.48 18.17 -8.95
C TYR A 737 10.18 17.83 -8.22
N PHE A 738 9.59 16.65 -8.47
CA PHE A 738 8.38 16.21 -7.79
C PHE A 738 8.61 15.98 -6.29
N GLY A 739 9.68 15.28 -5.91
CA GLY A 739 10.04 15.05 -4.51
C GLY A 739 10.31 16.33 -3.74
N GLN A 740 11.04 17.28 -4.34
CA GLN A 740 11.30 18.58 -3.71
C GLN A 740 10.04 19.43 -3.61
N LEU A 741 9.16 19.44 -4.62
CA LEU A 741 7.94 20.25 -4.58
C LEU A 741 6.96 19.72 -3.52
N ASP A 742 6.80 18.41 -3.39
CA ASP A 742 6.06 17.77 -2.31
C ASP A 742 6.58 18.21 -0.91
N MET A 743 7.89 18.12 -0.69
CA MET A 743 8.52 18.58 0.56
C MET A 743 8.40 20.10 0.77
N GLU A 744 8.53 20.92 -0.28
CA GLU A 744 8.35 22.38 -0.21
C GLU A 744 6.91 22.72 0.21
N LEU A 745 5.90 22.09 -0.41
CA LEU A 745 4.48 22.32 -0.12
C LEU A 745 4.07 21.90 1.31
N HIS A 746 4.73 20.89 1.88
CA HIS A 746 4.41 20.36 3.21
C HIS A 746 5.37 20.78 4.34
N HIS A 747 6.45 21.51 4.04
CA HIS A 747 7.38 22.05 5.04
C HIS A 747 7.58 23.57 4.99
N ARG A 748 7.65 24.19 3.79
CA ARG A 748 8.14 25.57 3.63
C ARG A 748 7.07 26.54 3.11
N TYR A 749 6.10 26.06 2.35
CA TYR A 749 4.99 26.83 1.80
C TYR A 749 3.97 27.24 2.87
N ASP A 750 3.36 28.41 2.72
CA ASP A 750 2.25 28.85 3.57
C ASP A 750 0.96 29.00 2.76
N PRO A 751 -0.05 28.13 2.93
CA PRO A 751 -1.33 28.25 2.23
C PRO A 751 -2.14 29.49 2.63
N SER A 752 -1.78 30.21 3.70
CA SER A 752 -2.37 31.52 4.07
C SER A 752 -1.47 32.72 3.73
N GLY A 753 -0.37 32.51 3.01
CA GLY A 753 0.58 33.55 2.61
C GLY A 753 0.24 34.27 1.29
N GLU A 754 1.15 35.16 0.86
CA GLU A 754 1.04 35.90 -0.41
C GLU A 754 1.57 35.13 -1.64
N GLU A 755 2.37 34.06 -1.44
CA GLU A 755 2.86 33.22 -2.54
C GLU A 755 1.74 32.26 -2.99
N SER A 756 1.38 32.27 -4.27
CA SER A 756 0.42 31.29 -4.80
C SER A 756 1.03 29.89 -4.93
N LEU A 757 0.19 28.85 -4.89
CA LEU A 757 0.59 27.46 -5.16
C LEU A 757 1.45 27.33 -6.43
N HIS A 758 1.06 28.05 -7.48
CA HIS A 758 1.73 28.04 -8.78
C HIS A 758 3.02 28.86 -8.78
N ASP A 759 3.18 29.85 -7.89
CA ASP A 759 4.45 30.54 -7.68
C ASP A 759 5.46 29.69 -6.92
N ALA A 760 5.02 28.96 -5.89
CA ALA A 760 5.83 27.94 -5.23
C ALA A 760 6.28 26.87 -6.24
N GLN A 761 5.37 26.36 -7.09
CA GLN A 761 5.70 25.47 -8.21
C GLN A 761 6.77 26.08 -9.13
N ARG A 762 6.57 27.31 -9.62
CA ARG A 762 7.55 28.04 -10.46
C ARG A 762 8.89 28.27 -9.75
N ARG A 763 8.89 28.48 -8.43
CA ARG A 763 10.08 28.72 -7.60
C ARG A 763 10.92 27.47 -7.40
N VAL A 764 10.29 26.30 -7.21
CA VAL A 764 10.99 25.01 -7.18
C VAL A 764 11.46 24.60 -8.58
N ALA A 765 10.62 24.75 -9.60
CA ALA A 765 10.96 24.37 -10.99
C ALA A 765 12.24 25.06 -11.48
N LYS A 766 12.41 26.37 -11.23
CA LYS A 766 13.65 27.12 -11.54
C LYS A 766 14.95 26.52 -10.99
N LYS A 767 14.89 25.65 -9.97
CA LYS A 767 16.05 24.91 -9.45
C LYS A 767 16.20 23.52 -10.08
N PHE A 768 15.11 22.84 -10.45
CA PHE A 768 15.10 21.41 -10.81
C PHE A 768 14.71 21.11 -12.26
N THR A 769 14.33 22.09 -13.08
CA THR A 769 14.03 21.90 -14.51
C THR A 769 14.93 22.74 -15.39
N VAL A 770 15.32 22.20 -16.55
CA VAL A 770 16.12 22.91 -17.58
C VAL A 770 15.25 23.66 -18.60
N LEU A 771 13.96 23.33 -18.66
CA LEU A 771 12.91 24.11 -19.31
C LEU A 771 11.88 24.53 -18.25
N PRO A 772 11.40 25.79 -18.22
CA PRO A 772 10.39 26.22 -17.26
C PRO A 772 9.01 25.63 -17.61
N PRO A 773 8.17 25.31 -16.62
CA PRO A 773 6.74 25.02 -16.81
C PRO A 773 6.00 26.16 -17.52
N LEU A 774 4.90 25.85 -18.21
CA LEU A 774 4.02 26.86 -18.79
C LEU A 774 3.33 27.69 -17.69
N PRO A 775 2.92 28.95 -17.95
CA PRO A 775 2.09 29.71 -17.00
C PRO A 775 0.72 29.04 -16.77
N GLU A 776 0.24 28.29 -17.76
CA GLU A 776 -0.99 27.50 -17.74
C GLU A 776 -0.82 26.10 -17.10
N ASP A 777 0.40 25.70 -16.71
CA ASP A 777 0.65 24.39 -16.10
C ASP A 777 -0.12 24.23 -14.77
N ARG A 778 -0.86 23.12 -14.62
CA ARG A 778 -1.62 22.75 -13.42
C ARG A 778 -1.38 21.30 -13.01
N PHE A 779 -0.18 20.75 -13.26
CA PHE A 779 0.07 19.31 -13.04
C PHE A 779 -0.23 18.83 -11.61
N LEU A 780 -0.11 19.72 -10.61
CA LEU A 780 -0.49 19.48 -9.21
C LEU A 780 -1.95 19.02 -9.06
N CYS A 781 -2.87 19.56 -9.87
CA CYS A 781 -4.28 19.15 -9.91
C CYS A 781 -4.48 17.70 -10.33
N GLY A 782 -3.50 17.11 -11.04
CA GLY A 782 -3.44 15.71 -11.42
C GLY A 782 -2.45 14.87 -10.60
N PHE A 783 -1.85 15.40 -9.53
CA PHE A 783 -0.77 14.74 -8.78
C PHE A 783 -1.31 13.90 -7.61
N GLY A 784 -2.05 12.83 -7.96
CA GLY A 784 -2.74 11.96 -7.00
C GLY A 784 -1.87 11.35 -5.90
N HIS A 785 -0.57 11.14 -6.14
CA HIS A 785 0.38 10.61 -5.15
C HIS A 785 0.35 11.32 -3.79
N ILE A 786 0.21 12.66 -3.76
CA ILE A 786 0.36 13.46 -2.54
C ILE A 786 -0.98 14.06 -2.01
N PHE A 787 -2.00 14.09 -2.86
CA PHE A 787 -3.34 14.63 -2.54
C PHE A 787 -4.43 13.55 -2.40
N ALA A 788 -4.22 12.35 -2.96
CA ALA A 788 -5.14 11.21 -2.89
C ALA A 788 -4.40 9.87 -2.71
N GLY A 789 -3.20 9.90 -2.11
CA GLY A 789 -2.32 8.75 -1.92
C GLY A 789 -1.34 8.93 -0.76
N GLY A 790 -0.55 7.90 -0.47
CA GLY A 790 0.31 7.83 0.73
C GLY A 790 1.59 8.67 0.70
N TYR A 791 1.91 9.34 -0.41
CA TYR A 791 3.22 9.96 -0.65
C TYR A 791 3.30 11.44 -0.23
N ALA A 792 2.37 11.94 0.59
CA ALA A 792 2.39 13.32 1.05
C ALA A 792 3.58 13.60 2.01
N ALA A 793 4.47 14.52 1.64
CA ALA A 793 5.81 14.65 2.23
C ALA A 793 6.54 13.29 2.26
N GLY A 794 6.56 12.65 1.10
CA GLY A 794 6.94 11.26 0.90
C GLY A 794 7.18 10.87 -0.56
N TYR A 795 7.01 11.76 -1.55
CA TYR A 795 7.32 11.43 -2.95
C TYR A 795 8.83 11.22 -3.15
N TYR A 796 9.66 11.77 -2.25
CA TYR A 796 11.09 11.49 -2.20
C TYR A 796 11.39 9.99 -1.96
N SER A 797 10.47 9.20 -1.38
CA SER A 797 10.61 7.75 -1.16
C SER A 797 11.08 7.03 -2.42
N TYR A 798 10.56 7.40 -3.58
CA TYR A 798 10.97 6.81 -4.87
C TYR A 798 12.46 6.91 -5.13
N LYS A 799 13.16 7.97 -4.70
CA LYS A 799 14.61 8.13 -4.91
C LYS A 799 15.44 7.75 -3.69
N TYR A 800 14.84 7.73 -2.51
CA TYR A 800 15.46 7.17 -1.29
C TYR A 800 15.63 5.66 -1.42
N ALA A 801 14.56 4.96 -1.83
CA ALA A 801 14.59 3.53 -2.11
C ALA A 801 15.40 3.16 -3.36
N GLU A 802 15.49 4.04 -4.38
CA GLU A 802 16.25 3.73 -5.60
C GLU A 802 17.75 3.64 -5.35
N VAL A 803 18.25 4.41 -4.37
CA VAL A 803 19.62 4.23 -3.83
C VAL A 803 19.78 2.85 -3.21
N MET A 804 18.79 2.38 -2.45
CA MET A 804 18.81 1.04 -1.85
C MET A 804 18.66 -0.07 -2.91
N SER A 805 17.79 0.07 -3.91
CA SER A 805 17.49 -0.97 -4.89
C SER A 805 18.60 -1.13 -5.94
N ALA A 806 19.19 -0.03 -6.42
CA ALA A 806 20.37 -0.06 -7.27
C ALA A 806 21.58 -0.70 -6.56
N ASP A 807 21.78 -0.38 -5.27
CA ASP A 807 22.87 -0.94 -4.47
C ASP A 807 22.59 -2.39 -4.02
N ALA A 808 21.32 -2.78 -3.87
CA ALA A 808 20.93 -4.17 -3.71
C ALA A 808 21.21 -4.99 -4.98
N PHE A 809 20.91 -4.44 -6.16
CA PHE A 809 21.27 -5.06 -7.43
C PHE A 809 22.79 -5.11 -7.66
N ALA A 810 23.54 -4.10 -7.21
CA ALA A 810 25.00 -4.12 -7.23
C ALA A 810 25.60 -5.29 -6.42
N ALA A 811 24.90 -5.84 -5.41
CA ALA A 811 25.33 -7.06 -4.72
C ALA A 811 25.23 -8.33 -5.59
N PHE A 812 24.45 -8.31 -6.68
CA PHE A 812 24.45 -9.36 -7.71
C PHE A 812 25.54 -9.10 -8.76
N GLU A 813 25.77 -7.83 -9.14
CA GLU A 813 26.91 -7.46 -9.99
C GLU A 813 28.26 -7.86 -9.37
N GLU A 814 28.45 -7.59 -8.07
CA GLU A 814 29.64 -7.95 -7.29
C GLU A 814 29.83 -9.47 -7.13
N ALA A 815 28.72 -10.23 -7.15
CA ALA A 815 28.73 -11.68 -7.04
C ALA A 815 28.97 -12.38 -8.40
N GLY A 816 28.72 -11.67 -9.51
CA GLY A 816 28.81 -12.17 -10.88
C GLY A 816 27.45 -12.63 -11.41
N LEU A 817 26.85 -11.84 -12.31
CA LEU A 817 25.56 -12.15 -12.94
C LEU A 817 25.61 -13.41 -13.83
N ASP A 818 26.79 -13.76 -14.36
CA ASP A 818 27.02 -14.96 -15.17
C ASP A 818 27.25 -16.25 -14.33
N ASP A 819 27.41 -16.15 -13.01
CA ASP A 819 27.47 -17.30 -12.09
C ASP A 819 26.08 -17.56 -11.51
N GLU A 820 25.36 -18.54 -12.07
CA GLU A 820 24.01 -18.90 -11.61
C GLU A 820 23.98 -19.38 -10.15
N GLU A 821 25.05 -20.02 -9.65
CA GLU A 821 25.09 -20.34 -8.21
C GLU A 821 25.25 -19.07 -7.37
N ALA A 822 26.01 -18.08 -7.83
CA ALA A 822 26.15 -16.80 -7.14
C ALA A 822 24.83 -16.02 -7.16
N VAL A 823 24.18 -15.92 -8.31
CA VAL A 823 22.86 -15.30 -8.47
C VAL A 823 21.83 -16.00 -7.57
N SER A 824 21.78 -17.33 -7.54
CA SER A 824 20.87 -18.07 -6.65
C SER A 824 21.20 -17.89 -5.16
N ARG A 825 22.50 -17.87 -4.78
CA ARG A 825 22.94 -17.59 -3.39
C ARG A 825 22.56 -16.17 -2.92
N VAL A 826 22.64 -15.16 -3.80
CA VAL A 826 22.26 -13.77 -3.46
C VAL A 826 20.74 -13.60 -3.54
N GLY A 827 20.06 -14.22 -4.52
CA GLY A 827 18.60 -14.25 -4.65
C GLY A 827 17.91 -14.85 -3.43
N LYS A 828 18.41 -16.00 -2.95
CA LYS A 828 17.95 -16.57 -1.68
C LYS A 828 18.20 -15.61 -0.51
N ARG A 829 19.37 -14.97 -0.41
CA ARG A 829 19.62 -13.99 0.66
C ARG A 829 18.66 -12.78 0.58
N PHE A 830 18.21 -12.39 -0.61
CA PHE A 830 17.21 -11.34 -0.81
C PHE A 830 15.80 -11.80 -0.40
N LYS A 831 15.40 -13.04 -0.73
CA LYS A 831 14.16 -13.67 -0.19
C LYS A 831 14.21 -13.69 1.33
N ASP A 832 15.28 -14.26 1.89
CA ASP A 832 15.45 -14.53 3.32
C ASP A 832 15.59 -13.25 4.18
N THR A 833 15.71 -12.05 3.57
CA THR A 833 15.72 -10.76 4.30
C THR A 833 14.69 -9.73 3.78
N VAL A 834 14.80 -9.27 2.54
CA VAL A 834 14.04 -8.09 2.03
C VAL A 834 12.58 -8.42 1.77
N LEU A 835 12.32 -9.64 1.29
CA LEU A 835 10.95 -10.11 0.99
C LEU A 835 10.29 -10.79 2.19
N SER A 836 11.06 -11.48 3.04
CA SER A 836 10.52 -12.27 4.16
C SER A 836 10.15 -11.46 5.40
N LEU A 837 10.97 -10.46 5.77
CA LEU A 837 10.92 -9.87 7.13
C LEU A 837 9.88 -8.76 7.32
N GLY A 838 9.27 -8.26 6.24
CA GLY A 838 8.24 -7.23 6.25
C GLY A 838 8.55 -6.05 7.18
N GLY A 839 7.54 -5.57 7.89
CA GLY A 839 7.70 -4.57 8.94
C GLY A 839 8.31 -5.10 10.23
N GLY A 840 8.55 -6.41 10.35
CA GLY A 840 9.04 -7.06 11.58
C GLY A 840 10.46 -6.68 11.98
N ARG A 841 11.23 -6.05 11.08
CA ARG A 841 12.59 -5.56 11.34
C ARG A 841 12.85 -4.25 10.57
N HIS A 842 13.51 -3.29 11.22
CA HIS A 842 13.75 -1.96 10.64
C HIS A 842 14.47 -2.06 9.28
N PRO A 843 14.03 -1.40 8.19
CA PRO A 843 14.56 -1.63 6.85
C PRO A 843 16.06 -1.40 6.70
N SER A 844 16.66 -0.41 7.38
CA SER A 844 18.13 -0.26 7.39
C SER A 844 18.87 -1.36 8.17
N LYS A 845 18.23 -2.14 9.04
CA LYS A 845 18.78 -3.42 9.52
C LYS A 845 18.67 -4.48 8.43
N VAL A 846 17.48 -4.69 7.87
CA VAL A 846 17.20 -5.68 6.81
C VAL A 846 18.15 -5.50 5.62
N PHE A 847 18.40 -4.26 5.23
CA PHE A 847 19.37 -3.90 4.19
C PHE A 847 20.81 -4.25 4.59
N ARG A 848 21.25 -3.95 5.83
CA ARG A 848 22.58 -4.37 6.32
C ARG A 848 22.70 -5.90 6.39
N ASP A 849 21.65 -6.61 6.76
CA ASP A 849 21.64 -8.09 6.79
C ASP A 849 21.78 -8.68 5.37
N PHE A 850 21.20 -8.02 4.36
CA PHE A 850 21.37 -8.38 2.95
C PHE A 850 22.74 -7.97 2.36
N ARG A 851 23.16 -6.71 2.57
CA ARG A 851 24.25 -6.03 1.86
C ARG A 851 25.59 -6.11 2.58
N GLY A 852 25.58 -6.32 3.90
CA GLY A 852 26.76 -6.25 4.77
C GLY A 852 27.15 -4.82 5.20
N ARG A 853 26.46 -3.79 4.72
CA ARG A 853 26.70 -2.37 5.01
C ARG A 853 25.44 -1.53 4.77
N ASP A 854 25.49 -0.26 5.17
CA ASP A 854 24.50 0.76 4.81
C ASP A 854 24.48 1.05 3.28
N PRO A 855 23.34 1.54 2.74
CA PRO A 855 23.17 1.81 1.30
C PRO A 855 23.99 3.01 0.83
N THR A 856 24.47 2.99 -0.41
CA THR A 856 25.25 4.11 -0.98
C THR A 856 24.87 4.44 -2.44
N PRO A 857 24.90 5.73 -2.85
CA PRO A 857 24.28 6.19 -4.11
C PRO A 857 25.11 5.92 -5.37
N GLU A 858 26.33 5.40 -5.27
CA GLU A 858 27.23 5.20 -6.41
C GLU A 858 26.67 4.17 -7.40
N ALA A 859 25.95 3.16 -6.92
CA ALA A 859 25.28 2.17 -7.77
C ALA A 859 24.22 2.85 -8.66
N LEU A 860 23.34 3.66 -8.07
CA LEU A 860 22.34 4.43 -8.80
C LEU A 860 22.98 5.40 -9.81
N LEU A 861 24.00 6.14 -9.39
CA LEU A 861 24.72 7.07 -10.26
C LEU A 861 25.40 6.33 -11.43
N LYS A 862 25.97 5.14 -11.19
CA LYS A 862 26.55 4.26 -12.21
C LYS A 862 25.47 3.78 -13.19
N HIS A 863 24.37 3.21 -12.70
CA HIS A 863 23.27 2.69 -13.53
C HIS A 863 22.55 3.79 -14.34
N SER A 864 22.54 5.02 -13.83
CA SER A 864 22.00 6.20 -14.53
C SER A 864 22.98 6.83 -15.54
N GLY A 865 24.25 6.41 -15.57
CA GLY A 865 25.30 7.09 -16.36
C GLY A 865 25.67 8.49 -15.82
N LEU A 866 25.31 8.80 -14.57
CA LEU A 866 25.52 10.09 -13.90
C LEU A 866 26.70 10.07 -12.91
N ALA A 867 27.35 8.92 -12.72
CA ALA A 867 28.61 8.82 -11.99
C ALA A 867 29.68 9.69 -12.67
N THR A 868 30.38 10.52 -11.90
CA THR A 868 31.53 11.28 -12.41
C THR A 868 32.58 10.31 -12.93
N ALA A 869 32.91 10.39 -14.22
CA ALA A 869 33.99 9.63 -14.81
C ALA A 869 35.27 9.79 -13.96
N ALA A 870 35.83 8.67 -13.50
CA ALA A 870 37.02 8.69 -12.66
C ALA A 870 38.17 9.37 -13.42
N VAL A 871 38.72 10.44 -12.86
CA VAL A 871 39.91 11.09 -13.40
C VAL A 871 41.10 10.17 -13.15
N ALA A 872 41.54 9.50 -14.22
CA ALA A 872 42.62 8.52 -14.24
C ALA A 872 44.02 9.14 -14.13
#